data_AF-A0A8C1SK26-F1
#
_entry.id   AF-A0A8C1SK26-F1
#
_cell.length_a   1.000
_cell.length_b   1.000
_cell.length_c   1.000
_cell.angle_alpha   90.00
_cell.angle_beta   90.00
_cell.angle_gamma   90.00
#
_symmetry.space_group_name_H-M   'P 1'
#
loop_
_entity.id
_entity.type
_entity.pdbx_description
1 polymer ?
#
loop_
_entity_poly.entity_id
_entity_poly.type
_entity_poly.pdbx_seq_one_letter_code
_entity_poly.pdbx_strand_id
1 'polypeptide(L)'
;SRMTITDLWDQKISAFLLSPSQFLATTTSESFLAELLHELRNDKANDHLKVTKILLVSVLLDHPTILCPSSSVGEETALELLSVFSHTPQKSIILKCNVMLAITNVIICTSCLANHTKMAEDWLDLLFQMIQDTNDYRCGLSQQPIRATACDCLREMETCSPGLLSQKLEALYLLKQQETTVLHQSYCMLYTLGLKNAIRILTTQKDVTDLEFKSILGGNEGFAWKSNQLGLTLLPINMMVQVPRLPPGLDCKELKSIMSSLLDESYLQTPISQSALLRELVEVVAMVPGLSPTLFKSQLLRLFGTADVSLMHATLFMKDTFTDSLFTAEDENFLLKRLVGTAQHPLLRIPEKLFYMECILSGEESLPVLVTPRLAAFLHPTVFNDSATMLCRLNLLCLVHLEADEGEADKGIRYLFEHIMALLKIIDNDGSREVVVTSFRALFIFLMHFNGMENLSEKVIDKLCDMYSRHSRLAPNLIGLANRIQEHLDDPVWSVKLLIGLQKCIMEMPPLQLTIHNLSWHLKVLKRVAQEGQITQRNTIYLLLNVLINSNLCERGNWQVGNAVLAVCRNLLEHPSIDQVFIELADLLQYISVHYDDTDIKDHARFYYTLLTNLSWEKLAGVLVKGLDGGRAKERSHSAIMAENEGIASNLTVNLRYNLTHAKDTDPLFDKVFTICLHFELKDSNYAKVNDIHVPCVFRDRKPPEVKVKLKPFQPYPTTLCVSAVFTTQDGRSWHSQLPDVSVSFPEIFLPLPLPPNTSCECKEQVFDRIWEVAASGNPDKSAISLFCFKTGDESLADLIKAHFQGYLITDQQSKILWKVLFFLPPMCHVLLKITQAEDAIQVSIATDNWELLPFVNSYLQNITDHCSTTVTDD
;
A
#
# COMPACT_ATOMS: atom_id res chain seq x y z
N SER A 1 -12.88 -40.21 -8.71
CA SER A 1 -14.13 -39.43 -8.58
C SER A 1 -14.36 -38.71 -9.90
N ARG A 2 -15.52 -38.86 -10.54
CA ARG A 2 -15.83 -38.06 -11.75
C ARG A 2 -16.09 -36.63 -11.27
N MET A 3 -15.19 -35.69 -11.56
CA MET A 3 -15.45 -34.26 -11.39
C MET A 3 -16.73 -33.91 -12.13
N THR A 4 -17.64 -33.23 -11.45
CA THR A 4 -18.85 -32.70 -12.09
C THR A 4 -18.47 -31.50 -12.94
N ILE A 5 -19.22 -31.23 -14.03
CA ILE A 5 -18.97 -30.07 -14.92
C ILE A 5 -18.93 -28.75 -14.12
N THR A 6 -19.67 -28.68 -13.01
CA THR A 6 -19.68 -27.57 -12.07
C THR A 6 -18.36 -27.39 -11.32
N ASP A 7 -17.73 -28.46 -10.83
CA ASP A 7 -16.42 -28.39 -10.14
C ASP A 7 -15.33 -27.84 -11.07
N LEU A 8 -15.45 -28.12 -12.38
CA LEU A 8 -14.52 -27.64 -13.40
C LEU A 8 -14.65 -26.12 -13.61
N TRP A 9 -15.89 -25.59 -13.67
CA TRP A 9 -16.12 -24.17 -13.84
C TRP A 9 -15.77 -23.36 -12.61
N ASP A 10 -16.02 -23.87 -11.41
CA ASP A 10 -15.62 -23.19 -10.17
C ASP A 10 -14.09 -23.04 -10.09
N GLN A 11 -13.32 -24.05 -10.55
CA GLN A 11 -11.86 -23.96 -10.65
C GLN A 11 -11.39 -23.00 -11.75
N LYS A 12 -12.02 -23.03 -12.93
CA LYS A 12 -11.69 -22.09 -14.02
C LYS A 12 -11.97 -20.63 -13.64
N ILE A 13 -13.12 -20.35 -13.03
CA ILE A 13 -13.52 -18.99 -12.62
C ILE A 13 -12.61 -18.50 -11.50
N SER A 14 -12.30 -19.32 -10.49
CA SER A 14 -11.38 -18.94 -9.43
C SER A 14 -9.96 -18.69 -9.95
N ALA A 15 -9.46 -19.50 -10.88
CA ALA A 15 -8.18 -19.27 -11.54
C ALA A 15 -8.18 -17.95 -12.35
N PHE A 16 -9.29 -17.64 -13.05
CA PHE A 16 -9.44 -16.38 -13.76
C PHE A 16 -9.50 -15.18 -12.81
N LEU A 17 -10.29 -15.23 -11.75
CA LEU A 17 -10.44 -14.12 -10.79
C LEU A 17 -9.17 -13.86 -9.97
N LEU A 18 -8.33 -14.88 -9.72
CA LEU A 18 -7.03 -14.69 -9.06
C LEU A 18 -6.04 -13.92 -9.96
N SER A 19 -6.06 -14.19 -11.26
CA SER A 19 -5.15 -13.57 -12.22
C SER A 19 -5.65 -13.73 -13.66
N PRO A 20 -6.46 -12.77 -14.18
CA PRO A 20 -7.03 -12.86 -15.53
C PRO A 20 -5.97 -12.98 -16.63
N SER A 21 -4.86 -12.27 -16.46
CA SER A 21 -3.73 -12.25 -17.41
C SER A 21 -2.98 -13.58 -17.48
N GLN A 22 -2.73 -14.25 -16.34
CA GLN A 22 -2.07 -15.56 -16.31
C GLN A 22 -2.99 -16.66 -16.84
N PHE A 23 -4.29 -16.59 -16.53
CA PHE A 23 -5.27 -17.52 -17.08
C PHE A 23 -5.37 -17.42 -18.61
N LEU A 24 -5.43 -16.19 -19.14
CA LEU A 24 -5.46 -15.94 -20.58
C LEU A 24 -4.10 -16.13 -21.28
N ALA A 25 -3.01 -16.37 -20.56
CA ALA A 25 -1.78 -16.87 -21.16
C ALA A 25 -1.88 -18.36 -21.52
N THR A 26 -2.76 -19.10 -20.85
CA THR A 26 -3.00 -20.54 -21.10
C THR A 26 -4.16 -20.80 -22.06
N THR A 27 -5.07 -19.84 -22.25
CA THR A 27 -6.26 -19.92 -23.13
C THR A 27 -6.52 -18.57 -23.79
N THR A 28 -7.08 -18.51 -25.01
CA THR A 28 -7.37 -17.20 -25.63
C THR A 28 -8.68 -16.61 -25.10
N SER A 29 -8.79 -15.27 -25.04
CA SER A 29 -10.02 -14.58 -24.61
C SER A 29 -11.23 -15.01 -25.43
N GLU A 30 -11.07 -15.15 -26.76
CA GLU A 30 -12.10 -15.63 -27.67
C GLU A 30 -12.55 -17.06 -27.34
N SER A 31 -11.61 -17.98 -27.07
CA SER A 31 -11.93 -19.37 -26.74
C SER A 31 -12.67 -19.49 -25.40
N PHE A 32 -12.21 -18.75 -24.39
CA PHE A 32 -12.81 -18.77 -23.06
C PHE A 32 -14.18 -18.10 -23.06
N LEU A 33 -14.34 -16.99 -23.78
CA LEU A 33 -15.62 -16.30 -23.96
C LEU A 33 -16.63 -17.20 -24.69
N ALA A 34 -16.23 -17.89 -25.75
CA ALA A 34 -17.09 -18.82 -26.47
C ALA A 34 -17.52 -20.01 -25.57
N GLU A 35 -16.61 -20.58 -24.78
CA GLU A 35 -16.94 -21.61 -23.80
C GLU A 35 -17.94 -21.11 -22.74
N LEU A 36 -17.73 -19.88 -22.24
CA LEU A 36 -18.57 -19.25 -21.23
C LEU A 36 -19.98 -18.99 -21.76
N LEU A 37 -20.10 -18.41 -22.95
CA LEU A 37 -21.40 -18.12 -23.59
C LEU A 37 -22.15 -19.41 -23.96
N HIS A 38 -21.43 -20.44 -24.41
CA HIS A 38 -22.01 -21.76 -24.65
C HIS A 38 -22.60 -22.37 -23.38
N GLU A 39 -21.89 -22.29 -22.24
CA GLU A 39 -22.40 -22.82 -20.97
C GLU A 39 -23.58 -21.99 -20.43
N LEU A 40 -23.57 -20.67 -20.62
CA LEU A 40 -24.71 -19.82 -20.27
C LEU A 40 -25.97 -20.19 -21.06
N ARG A 41 -25.83 -20.57 -22.33
CA ARG A 41 -26.91 -21.00 -23.21
C ARG A 41 -27.46 -22.40 -22.87
N ASN A 42 -26.68 -23.26 -22.20
CA ASN A 42 -27.10 -24.64 -21.91
C ASN A 42 -28.33 -24.69 -20.98
N ASP A 43 -29.46 -25.19 -21.49
CA ASP A 43 -30.77 -25.19 -20.83
C ASP A 43 -31.02 -26.31 -19.81
N LYS A 44 -29.98 -27.07 -19.41
CA LYS A 44 -30.11 -28.20 -18.47
C LYS A 44 -30.39 -27.70 -17.05
N ALA A 45 -31.66 -27.41 -16.77
CA ALA A 45 -32.14 -26.76 -15.56
C ALA A 45 -32.01 -27.60 -14.27
N ASN A 46 -30.83 -27.59 -13.64
CA ASN A 46 -30.66 -27.94 -12.23
C ASN A 46 -30.48 -26.67 -11.39
N ASP A 47 -30.99 -26.66 -10.15
CA ASP A 47 -30.86 -25.50 -9.24
C ASP A 47 -29.39 -25.16 -8.91
N HIS A 48 -28.50 -26.14 -8.87
CA HIS A 48 -27.06 -25.93 -8.70
C HIS A 48 -26.42 -25.26 -9.93
N LEU A 49 -26.93 -25.53 -11.14
CA LEU A 49 -26.45 -24.91 -12.38
C LEU A 49 -26.81 -23.41 -12.43
N LYS A 50 -27.87 -22.97 -11.74
CA LYS A 50 -28.24 -21.55 -11.69
C LYS A 50 -27.20 -20.71 -10.95
N VAL A 51 -26.62 -21.24 -9.87
CA VAL A 51 -25.55 -20.57 -9.11
C VAL A 51 -24.29 -20.48 -9.96
N THR A 52 -23.90 -21.58 -10.62
CA THR A 52 -22.77 -21.59 -11.57
C THR A 52 -23.00 -20.59 -12.71
N LYS A 53 -24.21 -20.47 -13.26
CA LYS A 53 -24.52 -19.45 -14.27
C LYS A 53 -24.38 -18.02 -13.75
N ILE A 54 -24.73 -17.75 -12.49
CA ILE A 54 -24.51 -16.43 -11.89
C ILE A 54 -23.01 -16.14 -11.77
N LEU A 55 -22.20 -17.12 -11.36
CA LEU A 55 -20.75 -17.00 -11.30
C LEU A 55 -20.13 -16.81 -12.69
N LEU A 56 -20.67 -17.46 -13.73
CA LEU A 56 -20.22 -17.24 -15.11
C LEU A 56 -20.51 -15.80 -15.57
N VAL A 57 -21.68 -15.26 -15.21
CA VAL A 57 -22.04 -13.87 -15.53
C VAL A 57 -21.17 -12.87 -14.76
N SER A 58 -20.73 -13.17 -13.53
CA SER A 58 -19.88 -12.25 -12.76
C SER A 58 -18.52 -12.01 -13.43
N VAL A 59 -17.99 -12.98 -14.17
CA VAL A 59 -16.76 -12.82 -14.97
C VAL A 59 -16.91 -11.69 -15.99
N LEU A 60 -18.07 -11.60 -16.65
CA LEU A 60 -18.39 -10.54 -17.62
C LEU A 60 -18.69 -9.19 -16.94
N LEU A 61 -19.10 -9.20 -15.68
CA LEU A 61 -19.29 -7.97 -14.88
C LEU A 61 -17.94 -7.40 -14.43
N ASP A 62 -17.03 -8.24 -13.97
CA ASP A 62 -15.76 -7.80 -13.39
C ASP A 62 -14.71 -7.44 -14.47
N HIS A 63 -14.68 -8.19 -15.59
CA HIS A 63 -13.63 -8.07 -16.60
C HIS A 63 -14.14 -8.02 -18.07
N PRO A 64 -15.10 -7.13 -18.41
CA PRO A 64 -15.67 -7.06 -19.76
C PRO A 64 -14.65 -6.68 -20.85
N THR A 65 -13.73 -5.75 -20.57
CA THR A 65 -12.73 -5.27 -21.55
C THR A 65 -11.65 -6.29 -21.86
N ILE A 66 -11.37 -7.19 -20.91
CA ILE A 66 -10.38 -8.27 -21.07
C ILE A 66 -10.96 -9.39 -21.95
N LEU A 67 -12.23 -9.71 -21.77
CA LEU A 67 -12.92 -10.73 -22.56
C LEU A 67 -13.32 -10.21 -23.95
N CYS A 68 -13.77 -8.96 -24.03
CA CYS A 68 -14.22 -8.32 -25.25
C CYS A 68 -13.28 -7.15 -25.62
N PRO A 69 -12.18 -7.40 -26.34
CA PRO A 69 -11.16 -6.38 -26.62
C PRO A 69 -11.59 -5.35 -27.68
N SER A 70 -12.63 -5.64 -28.47
CA SER A 70 -13.13 -4.78 -29.53
C SER A 70 -14.64 -4.52 -29.42
N SER A 71 -15.10 -3.42 -30.01
CA SER A 71 -16.53 -3.08 -30.05
C SER A 71 -17.36 -4.11 -30.82
N SER A 72 -16.80 -4.79 -31.83
CA SER A 72 -17.53 -5.83 -32.57
C SER A 72 -17.73 -7.09 -31.73
N VAL A 73 -16.69 -7.53 -30.99
CA VAL A 73 -16.79 -8.68 -30.08
C VAL A 73 -17.74 -8.36 -28.92
N GLY A 74 -17.72 -7.11 -28.43
CA GLY A 74 -18.68 -6.62 -27.45
C GLY A 74 -20.13 -6.69 -27.94
N GLU A 75 -20.39 -6.25 -29.17
CA GLU A 75 -21.73 -6.31 -29.79
C GLU A 75 -22.22 -7.75 -29.98
N GLU A 76 -21.38 -8.64 -30.49
CA GLU A 76 -21.70 -10.07 -30.63
C GLU A 76 -22.00 -10.73 -29.27
N THR A 77 -21.18 -10.44 -28.26
CA THR A 77 -21.37 -10.93 -26.89
C THR A 77 -22.69 -10.43 -26.30
N ALA A 78 -23.02 -9.15 -26.49
CA ALA A 78 -24.27 -8.57 -26.02
C ALA A 78 -25.49 -9.20 -26.70
N LEU A 79 -25.41 -9.48 -28.02
CA LEU A 79 -26.45 -10.19 -28.76
C LEU A 79 -26.64 -11.62 -28.25
N GLU A 80 -25.56 -12.34 -27.96
CA GLU A 80 -25.63 -13.68 -27.38
C GLU A 80 -26.24 -13.66 -25.97
N LEU A 81 -25.83 -12.72 -25.12
CA LEU A 81 -26.41 -12.54 -23.79
C LEU A 81 -27.89 -12.14 -23.85
N LEU A 82 -28.31 -11.33 -24.83
CA LEU A 82 -29.71 -11.01 -25.06
C LEU A 82 -30.52 -12.27 -25.44
N SER A 83 -29.91 -13.17 -26.21
CA SER A 83 -30.48 -14.49 -26.47
C SER A 83 -30.62 -15.28 -25.16
N VAL A 84 -29.61 -15.29 -24.28
CA VAL A 84 -29.69 -15.95 -22.97
C VAL A 84 -30.79 -15.34 -22.11
N PHE A 85 -30.93 -14.01 -22.09
CA PHE A 85 -31.96 -13.30 -21.35
C PHE A 85 -33.38 -13.69 -21.78
N SER A 86 -33.62 -13.78 -23.09
CA SER A 86 -34.94 -14.14 -23.65
C SER A 86 -35.32 -15.60 -23.38
N HIS A 87 -34.35 -16.53 -23.42
CA HIS A 87 -34.59 -17.96 -23.16
C HIS A 87 -34.64 -18.30 -21.66
N THR A 88 -34.10 -17.44 -20.79
CA THR A 88 -34.10 -17.66 -19.34
C THR A 88 -35.55 -17.72 -18.79
N PRO A 89 -35.91 -18.75 -18.00
CA PRO A 89 -37.27 -18.91 -17.52
C PRO A 89 -37.72 -17.75 -16.62
N GLN A 90 -39.01 -17.39 -16.68
CA GLN A 90 -39.58 -16.26 -15.92
C GLN A 90 -39.40 -16.40 -14.39
N LYS A 91 -39.22 -17.63 -13.89
CA LYS A 91 -39.02 -17.90 -12.45
C LYS A 91 -37.61 -17.58 -11.94
N SER A 92 -36.60 -17.48 -12.82
CA SER A 92 -35.20 -17.22 -12.41
C SER A 92 -34.86 -15.72 -12.50
N ILE A 93 -35.52 -14.93 -11.66
CA ILE A 93 -35.42 -13.46 -11.64
C ILE A 93 -33.98 -13.00 -11.41
N ILE A 94 -33.26 -13.59 -10.44
CA ILE A 94 -31.89 -13.20 -10.08
C ILE A 94 -30.94 -13.36 -11.27
N LEU A 95 -31.04 -14.48 -12.01
CA LEU A 95 -30.22 -14.72 -13.20
C LEU A 95 -30.55 -13.69 -14.29
N LYS A 96 -31.82 -13.36 -14.50
CA LYS A 96 -32.23 -12.32 -15.46
C LYS A 96 -31.65 -10.96 -15.11
N CYS A 97 -31.71 -10.55 -13.84
CA CYS A 97 -31.12 -9.30 -13.37
C CYS A 97 -29.61 -9.26 -13.63
N ASN A 98 -28.87 -10.32 -13.29
CA ASN A 98 -27.43 -10.38 -13.52
C ASN A 98 -27.07 -10.35 -15.01
N VAL A 99 -27.84 -11.05 -15.86
CA VAL A 99 -27.62 -11.00 -17.32
C VAL A 99 -27.91 -9.60 -17.88
N MET A 100 -28.94 -8.89 -17.40
CA MET A 100 -29.21 -7.50 -17.80
C MET A 100 -28.07 -6.56 -17.42
N LEU A 101 -27.53 -6.71 -16.20
CA LEU A 101 -26.37 -5.94 -15.75
C LEU A 101 -25.15 -6.24 -16.63
N ALA A 102 -24.91 -7.51 -16.97
CA ALA A 102 -23.80 -7.89 -17.82
C ALA A 102 -23.93 -7.34 -19.24
N ILE A 103 -25.12 -7.42 -19.87
CA ILE A 103 -25.36 -6.83 -21.20
C ILE A 103 -25.04 -5.33 -21.17
N THR A 104 -25.55 -4.62 -20.18
CA THR A 104 -25.33 -3.17 -20.03
C THR A 104 -23.86 -2.85 -19.82
N ASN A 105 -23.17 -3.60 -18.95
CA ASN A 105 -21.75 -3.43 -18.67
C ASN A 105 -20.88 -3.71 -19.91
N VAL A 106 -21.15 -4.77 -20.66
CA VAL A 106 -20.43 -5.07 -21.91
C VAL A 106 -20.63 -3.94 -22.92
N ILE A 107 -21.87 -3.46 -23.13
CA ILE A 107 -22.16 -2.36 -24.07
C ILE A 107 -21.41 -1.07 -23.70
N ILE A 108 -21.32 -0.76 -22.41
CA ILE A 108 -20.62 0.43 -21.90
C ILE A 108 -19.10 0.27 -22.05
N CYS A 109 -18.54 -0.81 -21.50
CA CYS A 109 -17.09 -1.01 -21.42
C CYS A 109 -16.41 -1.26 -22.77
N THR A 110 -17.13 -1.82 -23.75
CA THR A 110 -16.58 -2.13 -25.10
C THR A 110 -16.77 -0.99 -26.10
N SER A 111 -17.16 0.21 -25.64
CA SER A 111 -17.46 1.40 -26.48
C SER A 111 -18.61 1.24 -27.48
N CYS A 112 -19.41 0.18 -27.39
CA CYS A 112 -20.59 -0.03 -28.25
C CYS A 112 -21.61 1.12 -28.12
N LEU A 113 -21.74 1.68 -26.92
CA LEU A 113 -22.57 2.85 -26.65
C LEU A 113 -22.04 4.11 -27.34
N ALA A 114 -20.72 4.31 -27.32
CA ALA A 114 -20.07 5.47 -27.95
C ALA A 114 -20.09 5.40 -29.48
N ASN A 115 -20.07 4.19 -30.05
CA ASN A 115 -20.09 3.95 -31.49
C ASN A 115 -21.50 3.90 -32.08
N HIS A 116 -22.56 4.09 -31.28
CA HIS A 116 -23.96 4.01 -31.71
C HIS A 116 -24.28 2.70 -32.45
N THR A 117 -23.85 1.58 -31.87
CA THR A 117 -24.15 0.25 -32.42
C THR A 117 -25.65 -0.01 -32.36
N LYS A 118 -26.16 -0.79 -33.32
CA LYS A 118 -27.59 -1.14 -33.37
C LYS A 118 -28.02 -1.92 -32.13
N MET A 119 -27.17 -2.80 -31.61
CA MET A 119 -27.46 -3.51 -30.36
C MET A 119 -27.61 -2.56 -29.16
N ALA A 120 -26.83 -1.48 -29.09
CA ALA A 120 -27.01 -0.48 -28.03
C ALA A 120 -28.36 0.26 -28.14
N GLU A 121 -28.82 0.55 -29.36
CA GLU A 121 -30.15 1.13 -29.62
C GLU A 121 -31.28 0.17 -29.21
N ASP A 122 -31.24 -1.05 -29.73
CA ASP A 122 -32.24 -2.09 -29.45
C ASP A 122 -32.31 -2.41 -27.94
N TRP A 123 -31.16 -2.43 -27.26
CA TRP A 123 -31.10 -2.64 -25.81
C TRP A 123 -31.69 -1.49 -25.02
N LEU A 124 -31.39 -0.24 -25.39
CA LEU A 124 -31.92 0.95 -24.72
C LEU A 124 -33.44 1.03 -24.87
N ASP A 125 -33.96 0.73 -26.06
CA ASP A 125 -35.40 0.63 -26.31
C ASP A 125 -36.06 -0.46 -25.47
N LEU A 126 -35.42 -1.64 -25.37
CA LEU A 126 -35.93 -2.74 -24.55
C LEU A 126 -35.96 -2.37 -23.05
N LEU A 127 -34.89 -1.76 -22.52
CA LEU A 127 -34.83 -1.25 -21.15
C LEU A 127 -35.96 -0.24 -20.89
N PHE A 128 -36.17 0.69 -21.82
CA PHE A 128 -37.23 1.69 -21.69
C PHE A 128 -38.63 1.08 -21.74
N GLN A 129 -38.86 0.09 -22.61
CA GLN A 129 -40.13 -0.65 -22.65
C GLN A 129 -40.40 -1.42 -21.34
N MET A 130 -39.36 -1.95 -20.70
CA MET A 130 -39.51 -2.65 -19.41
C MET A 130 -39.93 -1.72 -18.27
N ILE A 131 -39.43 -0.48 -18.24
CA ILE A 131 -39.82 0.49 -17.19
C ILE A 131 -41.20 1.12 -17.44
N GLN A 132 -41.77 1.00 -18.64
CA GLN A 132 -43.11 1.50 -18.95
C GLN A 132 -44.25 0.67 -18.30
N ASP A 133 -43.98 -0.55 -17.85
CA ASP A 133 -44.94 -1.36 -17.09
C ASP A 133 -45.07 -0.86 -15.64
N THR A 134 -45.62 0.35 -15.46
CA THR A 134 -45.78 0.97 -14.13
C THR A 134 -46.75 0.18 -13.26
N ASN A 135 -46.52 0.14 -11.94
CA ASN A 135 -47.35 -0.59 -10.97
C ASN A 135 -47.54 -2.10 -11.25
N ASP A 136 -46.62 -2.72 -11.99
CA ASP A 136 -46.61 -4.16 -12.30
C ASP A 136 -47.88 -4.68 -13.00
N TYR A 137 -48.56 -3.85 -13.81
CA TYR A 137 -49.83 -4.22 -14.45
C TYR A 137 -49.70 -5.42 -15.41
N ARG A 138 -48.58 -5.56 -16.13
CA ARG A 138 -48.39 -6.64 -17.13
C ARG A 138 -47.69 -7.86 -16.54
N CYS A 139 -46.69 -7.65 -15.67
CA CYS A 139 -45.77 -8.70 -15.27
C CYS A 139 -45.91 -9.18 -13.81
N GLY A 140 -46.73 -8.50 -13.00
CA GLY A 140 -47.02 -8.84 -11.60
C GLY A 140 -45.87 -8.57 -10.62
N LEU A 141 -46.19 -8.56 -9.32
CA LEU A 141 -45.27 -8.18 -8.22
C LEU A 141 -43.94 -8.97 -8.19
N SER A 142 -43.94 -10.21 -8.68
CA SER A 142 -42.72 -11.04 -8.71
C SER A 142 -41.62 -10.51 -9.64
N GLN A 143 -41.95 -9.67 -10.62
CA GLN A 143 -40.98 -9.14 -11.60
C GLN A 143 -40.45 -7.74 -11.26
N GLN A 144 -40.83 -7.17 -10.10
CA GLN A 144 -40.30 -5.90 -9.62
C GLN A 144 -38.77 -5.78 -9.67
N PRO A 145 -37.96 -6.81 -9.31
CA PRO A 145 -36.51 -6.70 -9.37
C PRO A 145 -35.97 -6.50 -10.79
N ILE A 146 -36.67 -7.01 -11.81
CA ILE A 146 -36.28 -6.85 -13.22
C ILE A 146 -36.48 -5.39 -13.64
N ARG A 147 -37.61 -4.77 -13.28
CA ARG A 147 -37.87 -3.34 -13.52
C ARG A 147 -36.88 -2.45 -12.77
N ALA A 148 -36.60 -2.77 -11.50
CA ALA A 148 -35.59 -2.06 -10.71
C ALA A 148 -34.21 -2.11 -11.39
N THR A 149 -33.79 -3.31 -11.82
CA THR A 149 -32.53 -3.52 -12.54
C THR A 149 -32.52 -2.78 -13.87
N ALA A 150 -33.65 -2.71 -14.59
CA ALA A 150 -33.76 -1.91 -15.81
C ALA A 150 -33.53 -0.42 -15.54
N CYS A 151 -34.11 0.13 -14.47
CA CYS A 151 -33.85 1.51 -14.03
C CYS A 151 -32.36 1.72 -13.70
N ASP A 152 -31.72 0.79 -13.01
CA ASP A 152 -30.29 0.88 -12.69
C ASP A 152 -29.40 0.77 -13.95
N CYS A 153 -29.75 -0.09 -14.91
CA CYS A 153 -29.07 -0.16 -16.20
C CYS A 153 -29.17 1.17 -16.98
N LEU A 154 -30.37 1.78 -17.01
CA LEU A 154 -30.56 3.09 -17.64
C LEU A 154 -29.78 4.19 -16.92
N ARG A 155 -29.70 4.15 -15.58
CA ARG A 155 -28.89 5.09 -14.80
C ARG A 155 -27.40 4.95 -15.10
N GLU A 156 -26.90 3.74 -15.24
CA GLU A 156 -25.50 3.49 -15.61
C GLU A 156 -25.20 4.02 -17.02
N MET A 157 -26.06 3.73 -17.99
CA MET A 157 -25.93 4.24 -19.36
C MET A 157 -25.96 5.78 -19.41
N GLU A 158 -26.85 6.42 -18.65
CA GLU A 158 -26.92 7.89 -18.52
C GLU A 158 -25.69 8.47 -17.79
N THR A 159 -25.09 7.73 -16.86
CA THR A 159 -23.86 8.15 -16.17
C THR A 159 -22.65 8.08 -17.10
N CYS A 160 -22.55 7.04 -17.93
CA CYS A 160 -21.46 6.86 -18.89
C CYS A 160 -21.63 7.71 -20.16
N SER A 161 -22.87 8.03 -20.55
CA SER A 161 -23.20 8.93 -21.66
C SER A 161 -24.18 10.03 -21.20
N PRO A 162 -23.69 11.08 -20.51
CA PRO A 162 -24.54 12.15 -20.00
C PRO A 162 -25.35 12.80 -21.12
N GLY A 163 -26.66 12.87 -20.94
CA GLY A 163 -27.62 13.43 -21.89
C GLY A 163 -28.46 12.45 -22.65
N LEU A 164 -28.16 11.15 -22.62
CA LEU A 164 -28.86 10.13 -23.40
C LEU A 164 -30.38 10.19 -23.22
N LEU A 165 -30.83 10.40 -21.98
CA LEU A 165 -32.24 10.46 -21.58
C LEU A 165 -32.84 11.88 -21.61
N SER A 166 -32.10 12.89 -22.07
CA SER A 166 -32.57 14.29 -22.04
C SER A 166 -33.84 14.53 -22.86
N GLN A 167 -34.09 13.72 -23.89
CA GLN A 167 -35.28 13.79 -24.75
C GLN A 167 -36.44 12.89 -24.26
N LYS A 168 -36.30 12.25 -23.09
CA LYS A 168 -37.32 11.42 -22.45
C LYS A 168 -37.73 11.92 -21.05
N LEU A 169 -37.37 13.15 -20.69
CA LEU A 169 -37.62 13.68 -19.35
C LEU A 169 -39.11 13.76 -19.00
N GLU A 170 -39.97 14.16 -19.95
CA GLU A 170 -41.41 14.21 -19.70
C GLU A 170 -41.99 12.81 -19.46
N ALA A 171 -41.57 11.83 -20.27
CA ALA A 171 -41.97 10.44 -20.09
C ALA A 171 -41.51 9.88 -18.74
N LEU A 172 -40.25 10.11 -18.35
CA LEU A 172 -39.72 9.66 -17.07
C LEU A 172 -40.44 10.34 -15.88
N TYR A 173 -40.78 11.62 -16.02
CA TYR A 173 -41.55 12.35 -15.01
C TYR A 173 -42.96 11.74 -14.82
N LEU A 174 -43.65 11.41 -15.92
CA LEU A 174 -44.95 10.74 -15.87
C LEU A 174 -44.86 9.33 -15.27
N LEU A 175 -43.85 8.55 -15.64
CA LEU A 175 -43.62 7.22 -15.07
C LEU A 175 -43.38 7.30 -13.56
N LYS A 176 -42.56 8.26 -13.11
CA LYS A 176 -42.33 8.54 -11.69
C LYS A 176 -43.63 8.89 -10.94
N GLN A 177 -44.49 9.73 -11.52
CA GLN A 177 -45.78 10.10 -10.93
C GLN A 177 -46.77 8.93 -10.86
N GLN A 178 -46.74 8.04 -11.86
CA GLN A 178 -47.64 6.89 -11.92
C GLN A 178 -47.21 5.77 -10.98
N GLU A 179 -45.92 5.64 -10.67
CA GLU A 179 -45.39 4.54 -9.86
C GLU A 179 -45.69 4.75 -8.37
N THR A 180 -46.49 3.85 -7.81
CA THR A 180 -46.90 3.86 -6.39
C THR A 180 -46.20 2.78 -5.55
N THR A 181 -45.41 1.91 -6.18
CA THR A 181 -44.70 0.82 -5.50
C THR A 181 -43.38 1.29 -4.89
N VAL A 182 -42.65 0.37 -4.23
CA VAL A 182 -41.30 0.62 -3.69
C VAL A 182 -40.31 1.07 -4.77
N LEU A 183 -40.59 0.76 -6.05
CA LEU A 183 -39.74 1.19 -7.16
C LEU A 183 -39.80 2.70 -7.42
N HIS A 184 -40.74 3.44 -6.81
CA HIS A 184 -40.80 4.90 -6.92
C HIS A 184 -39.43 5.56 -6.68
N GLN A 185 -38.64 5.07 -5.72
CA GLN A 185 -37.27 5.52 -5.48
C GLN A 185 -36.35 5.36 -6.70
N SER A 186 -36.44 4.24 -7.43
CA SER A 186 -35.63 3.96 -8.63
C SER A 186 -35.99 4.91 -9.77
N TYR A 187 -37.28 5.15 -10.00
CA TYR A 187 -37.76 6.11 -11.01
C TYR A 187 -37.38 7.55 -10.64
N CYS A 188 -37.46 7.92 -9.35
CA CYS A 188 -37.07 9.23 -8.86
C CYS A 188 -35.57 9.47 -9.12
N MET A 189 -34.71 8.51 -8.78
CA MET A 189 -33.26 8.60 -9.04
C MET A 189 -32.92 8.67 -10.53
N LEU A 190 -33.59 7.87 -11.37
CA LEU A 190 -33.40 7.90 -12.83
C LEU A 190 -33.81 9.25 -13.43
N TYR A 191 -34.96 9.77 -13.04
CA TYR A 191 -35.45 11.07 -13.48
C TYR A 191 -34.51 12.20 -13.05
N THR A 192 -34.09 12.23 -11.79
CA THR A 192 -33.18 13.27 -11.28
C THR A 192 -31.82 13.25 -11.98
N LEU A 193 -31.26 12.07 -12.24
CA LEU A 193 -30.00 11.95 -12.98
C LEU A 193 -30.12 12.49 -14.41
N GLY A 194 -31.17 12.08 -15.14
CA GLY A 194 -31.43 12.57 -16.49
C GLY A 194 -31.67 14.09 -16.52
N LEU A 195 -32.44 14.61 -15.56
CA LEU A 195 -32.69 16.05 -15.42
C LEU A 195 -31.39 16.82 -15.19
N LYS A 196 -30.54 16.34 -14.28
CA LYS A 196 -29.25 16.96 -13.98
C LYS A 196 -28.35 17.02 -15.21
N ASN A 197 -28.19 15.90 -15.92
CA ASN A 197 -27.33 15.83 -17.09
C ASN A 197 -27.87 16.66 -18.25
N ALA A 198 -29.20 16.70 -18.44
CA ALA A 198 -29.83 17.58 -19.43
C ALA A 198 -29.55 19.06 -19.15
N ILE A 199 -29.66 19.48 -17.88
CA ILE A 199 -29.29 20.86 -17.46
C ILE A 199 -27.80 21.10 -17.67
N ARG A 200 -26.95 20.13 -17.32
CA ARG A 200 -25.50 20.22 -17.53
C ARG A 200 -25.14 20.40 -19.00
N ILE A 201 -25.82 19.74 -19.93
CA ILE A 201 -25.61 19.94 -21.37
C ILE A 201 -25.96 21.36 -21.80
N LEU A 202 -27.08 21.91 -21.31
CA LEU A 202 -27.45 23.28 -21.59
C LEU A 202 -26.40 24.29 -21.12
N THR A 203 -25.73 24.04 -19.99
CA THR A 203 -24.64 24.94 -19.51
C THR A 203 -23.45 25.02 -20.47
N THR A 204 -23.27 24.03 -21.35
CA THR A 204 -22.18 24.01 -22.35
C THR A 204 -22.53 24.76 -23.64
N GLN A 205 -23.80 25.12 -23.84
CA GLN A 205 -24.26 25.85 -25.02
C GLN A 205 -24.09 27.36 -24.81
N LYS A 206 -23.62 28.08 -25.84
CA LYS A 206 -23.23 29.50 -25.73
C LYS A 206 -24.42 30.46 -25.64
N ASP A 207 -25.59 30.10 -26.21
CA ASP A 207 -26.79 30.95 -26.26
C ASP A 207 -28.05 30.08 -26.03
N VAL A 208 -28.45 29.87 -24.77
CA VAL A 208 -29.65 29.08 -24.44
C VAL A 208 -30.88 29.99 -24.37
N THR A 209 -31.90 29.70 -25.16
CA THR A 209 -33.19 30.40 -25.15
C THR A 209 -34.19 29.77 -24.17
N ASP A 210 -35.19 30.54 -23.72
CA ASP A 210 -36.30 30.04 -22.89
C ASP A 210 -37.07 28.89 -23.57
N LEU A 211 -37.15 28.91 -24.91
CA LEU A 211 -37.82 27.87 -25.70
C LEU A 211 -37.01 26.57 -25.69
N GLU A 212 -35.69 26.65 -25.85
CA GLU A 212 -34.80 25.47 -25.77
C GLU A 212 -34.80 24.87 -24.37
N PHE A 213 -34.75 25.71 -23.33
CA PHE A 213 -34.86 25.27 -21.94
C PHE A 213 -36.18 24.52 -21.66
N LYS A 214 -37.32 25.06 -22.12
CA LYS A 214 -38.64 24.40 -21.99
C LYS A 214 -38.74 23.14 -22.86
N SER A 215 -38.15 23.14 -24.05
CA SER A 215 -38.20 21.98 -24.95
C SER A 215 -37.51 20.74 -24.38
N ILE A 216 -36.45 20.93 -23.58
CA ILE A 216 -35.74 19.82 -22.92
C ILE A 216 -36.57 19.25 -21.77
N LEU A 217 -37.21 20.11 -20.97
CA LEU A 217 -38.10 19.65 -19.89
C LEU A 217 -39.33 18.89 -20.45
N GLY A 218 -39.86 19.34 -21.59
CA GLY A 218 -40.95 18.70 -22.33
C GLY A 218 -40.51 17.63 -23.34
N GLY A 219 -39.25 17.18 -23.31
CA GLY A 219 -38.73 16.20 -24.25
C GLY A 219 -39.40 14.83 -24.07
N ASN A 220 -39.99 14.29 -25.15
CA ASN A 220 -40.67 12.99 -25.14
C ASN A 220 -40.27 12.05 -26.32
N GLU A 221 -39.45 12.52 -27.26
CA GLU A 221 -39.15 11.82 -28.52
C GLU A 221 -37.71 11.31 -28.59
N GLY A 222 -37.54 10.01 -28.83
CA GLY A 222 -36.22 9.38 -29.08
C GLY A 222 -35.22 9.47 -27.93
N PHE A 223 -33.96 9.13 -28.23
CA PHE A 223 -32.82 9.25 -27.32
C PHE A 223 -31.76 10.17 -27.91
N ALA A 224 -31.07 10.93 -27.06
CA ALA A 224 -30.05 11.88 -27.49
C ALA A 224 -28.68 11.20 -27.60
N TRP A 225 -28.45 10.55 -28.73
CA TRP A 225 -27.19 9.87 -29.04
C TRP A 225 -26.01 10.81 -29.29
N LYS A 226 -26.25 12.07 -29.67
CA LYS A 226 -25.18 13.05 -29.90
C LYS A 226 -24.61 13.55 -28.57
N SER A 227 -23.69 12.80 -27.96
CA SER A 227 -22.95 13.23 -26.78
C SER A 227 -21.78 14.12 -27.19
N ASN A 228 -21.73 15.35 -26.68
CA ASN A 228 -20.50 16.14 -26.70
C ASN A 228 -19.46 15.37 -25.88
N GLN A 229 -18.49 14.75 -26.56
CA GLN A 229 -17.34 14.04 -25.97
C GLN A 229 -16.34 14.98 -25.23
N LEU A 230 -16.82 16.03 -24.58
CA LEU A 230 -16.08 16.68 -23.52
C LEU A 230 -16.43 15.90 -22.27
N GLY A 231 -15.54 15.01 -21.84
CA GLY A 231 -15.70 14.20 -20.63
C GLY A 231 -16.26 15.05 -19.50
N LEU A 232 -17.57 14.95 -19.28
CA LEU A 232 -18.28 15.57 -18.19
C LEU A 232 -17.93 14.73 -16.96
N THR A 233 -16.68 14.84 -16.51
CA THR A 233 -16.19 14.26 -15.26
C THR A 233 -17.24 14.53 -14.17
N LEU A 234 -17.56 13.52 -13.36
CA LEU A 234 -18.26 13.74 -12.09
C LEU A 234 -17.62 14.98 -11.47
N LEU A 235 -18.38 16.08 -11.32
CA LEU A 235 -17.82 17.29 -10.75
C LEU A 235 -17.34 16.89 -9.36
N PRO A 236 -16.03 16.85 -9.08
CA PRO A 236 -15.60 16.92 -7.70
C PRO A 236 -15.92 18.37 -7.36
N ILE A 237 -17.06 18.61 -6.71
CA ILE A 237 -17.31 19.88 -6.05
C ILE A 237 -16.33 19.89 -4.87
N ASN A 238 -15.07 20.17 -5.19
CA ASN A 238 -14.01 20.63 -4.32
C ASN A 238 -13.81 22.10 -4.67
N MET A 239 -13.39 22.91 -3.69
CA MET A 239 -13.34 24.38 -3.66
C MET A 239 -12.63 25.13 -4.83
N MET A 240 -12.23 24.48 -5.93
CA MET A 240 -11.54 25.11 -7.06
C MET A 240 -12.15 24.85 -8.45
N VAL A 241 -13.24 24.08 -8.59
CA VAL A 241 -13.89 23.88 -9.90
C VAL A 241 -15.09 24.82 -10.02
N GLN A 242 -15.01 25.79 -10.93
CA GLN A 242 -16.17 26.63 -11.27
C GLN A 242 -17.29 25.75 -11.85
N VAL A 243 -18.39 25.62 -11.11
CA VAL A 243 -19.60 24.94 -11.59
C VAL A 243 -20.11 25.67 -12.84
N PRO A 244 -20.37 24.99 -13.96
CA PRO A 244 -20.96 25.59 -15.15
C PRO A 244 -22.32 26.22 -14.82
N ARG A 245 -22.56 27.47 -15.25
CA ARG A 245 -23.79 28.20 -14.94
C ARG A 245 -24.58 28.54 -16.20
N LEU A 246 -25.90 28.40 -16.12
CA LEU A 246 -26.82 28.88 -17.16
C LEU A 246 -26.91 30.42 -17.19
N PRO A 247 -27.31 31.02 -18.34
CA PRO A 247 -27.54 32.45 -18.44
C PRO A 247 -28.56 32.97 -17.41
N PRO A 248 -28.28 34.09 -16.71
CA PRO A 248 -29.23 34.69 -15.79
C PRO A 248 -30.38 35.35 -16.57
N GLY A 249 -31.60 34.85 -16.41
CA GLY A 249 -32.80 35.40 -17.07
C GLY A 249 -33.86 34.39 -17.50
N LEU A 250 -33.56 33.09 -17.45
CA LEU A 250 -34.46 32.00 -17.85
C LEU A 250 -35.69 31.87 -16.93
N ASP A 251 -36.86 31.56 -17.50
CA ASP A 251 -38.09 31.26 -16.77
C ASP A 251 -38.05 29.89 -16.09
N CYS A 252 -37.53 29.85 -14.86
CA CYS A 252 -37.31 28.61 -14.10
C CYS A 252 -38.54 28.13 -13.29
N LYS A 253 -39.76 28.60 -13.57
CA LYS A 253 -40.95 28.27 -12.77
C LYS A 253 -41.28 26.77 -12.74
N GLU A 254 -41.24 26.13 -13.89
CA GLU A 254 -41.51 24.71 -14.03
C GLU A 254 -40.45 23.86 -13.32
N LEU A 255 -39.17 24.16 -13.56
CA LEU A 255 -38.06 23.51 -12.85
C LEU A 255 -38.18 23.70 -11.33
N LYS A 256 -38.52 24.90 -10.85
CA LYS A 256 -38.74 25.15 -9.42
C LYS A 256 -39.86 24.28 -8.85
N SER A 257 -40.95 24.08 -9.59
CA SER A 257 -42.05 23.18 -9.20
C SER A 257 -41.60 21.72 -9.12
N ILE A 258 -40.85 21.26 -10.13
CA ILE A 258 -40.27 19.90 -10.17
C ILE A 258 -39.33 19.69 -8.98
N MET A 259 -38.43 20.65 -8.73
CA MET A 259 -37.49 20.61 -7.60
C MET A 259 -38.22 20.55 -6.25
N SER A 260 -39.28 21.35 -6.08
CA SER A 260 -40.10 21.31 -4.85
C SER A 260 -40.76 19.94 -4.65
N SER A 261 -41.35 19.35 -5.70
CA SER A 261 -41.94 18.01 -5.64
C SER A 261 -40.90 16.94 -5.30
N LEU A 262 -39.70 16.98 -5.89
CA LEU A 262 -38.62 16.03 -5.58
C LEU A 262 -38.14 16.16 -4.12
N LEU A 263 -38.00 17.39 -3.62
CA LEU A 263 -37.62 17.64 -2.23
C LEU A 263 -38.73 17.18 -1.27
N ASP A 264 -40.00 17.43 -1.61
CA ASP A 264 -41.14 16.98 -0.83
C ASP A 264 -41.19 15.45 -0.78
N GLU A 265 -40.93 14.74 -1.87
CA GLU A 265 -40.94 13.27 -1.91
C GLU A 265 -39.67 12.62 -1.31
N SER A 266 -38.63 13.40 -1.02
CA SER A 266 -37.33 12.87 -0.58
C SER A 266 -37.39 12.04 0.72
N TYR A 267 -38.36 12.31 1.61
CA TYR A 267 -38.52 11.58 2.88
C TYR A 267 -39.11 10.17 2.72
N LEU A 268 -39.68 9.85 1.56
CA LEU A 268 -40.22 8.53 1.26
C LEU A 268 -39.12 7.53 0.87
N GLN A 269 -37.90 8.01 0.66
CA GLN A 269 -36.78 7.21 0.16
C GLN A 269 -35.90 6.69 1.30
N THR A 270 -35.05 5.69 1.00
CA THR A 270 -34.03 5.26 1.97
C THR A 270 -32.99 6.37 2.22
N PRO A 271 -32.30 6.40 3.38
CA PRO A 271 -31.30 7.44 3.68
C PRO A 271 -30.20 7.57 2.62
N ILE A 272 -29.78 6.45 2.02
CA ILE A 272 -28.76 6.40 0.98
C ILE A 272 -29.24 7.06 -0.31
N SER A 273 -30.45 6.73 -0.78
CA SER A 273 -31.01 7.37 -1.98
C SER A 273 -31.40 8.82 -1.72
N GLN A 274 -31.90 9.15 -0.54
CA GLN A 274 -32.18 10.53 -0.18
C GLN A 274 -30.90 11.36 -0.20
N SER A 275 -29.78 10.84 0.33
CA SER A 275 -28.46 11.47 0.25
C SER A 275 -28.02 11.67 -1.20
N ALA A 276 -28.13 10.63 -2.04
CA ALA A 276 -27.80 10.71 -3.46
C ALA A 276 -28.67 11.74 -4.18
N LEU A 277 -29.99 11.70 -4.00
CA LEU A 277 -30.94 12.68 -4.54
C LEU A 277 -30.54 14.10 -4.16
N LEU A 278 -30.30 14.36 -2.86
CA LEU A 278 -29.91 15.69 -2.39
C LEU A 278 -28.62 16.17 -3.07
N ARG A 279 -27.61 15.30 -3.24
CA ARG A 279 -26.38 15.63 -3.96
C ARG A 279 -26.64 16.03 -5.41
N GLU A 280 -27.44 15.25 -6.14
CA GLU A 280 -27.79 15.57 -7.53
C GLU A 280 -28.57 16.90 -7.64
N LEU A 281 -29.50 17.15 -6.71
CA LEU A 281 -30.28 18.39 -6.65
C LEU A 281 -29.42 19.62 -6.30
N VAL A 282 -28.41 19.46 -5.44
CA VAL A 282 -27.44 20.52 -5.13
C VAL A 282 -26.68 20.94 -6.38
N GLU A 283 -26.21 19.97 -7.19
CA GLU A 283 -25.58 20.25 -8.49
C GLU A 283 -26.52 21.04 -9.42
N VAL A 284 -27.79 20.64 -9.52
CA VAL A 284 -28.79 21.36 -10.34
C VAL A 284 -28.97 22.81 -9.90
N VAL A 285 -29.11 23.05 -8.59
CA VAL A 285 -29.27 24.41 -8.04
C VAL A 285 -28.00 25.24 -8.24
N ALA A 286 -26.81 24.64 -8.12
CA ALA A 286 -25.54 25.31 -8.37
C ALA A 286 -25.36 25.71 -9.85
N MET A 287 -25.90 24.91 -10.80
CA MET A 287 -25.86 25.19 -12.24
C MET A 287 -26.88 26.23 -12.71
N VAL A 288 -27.99 26.42 -11.98
CA VAL A 288 -29.13 27.26 -12.40
C VAL A 288 -29.24 28.48 -11.49
N PRO A 289 -28.70 29.67 -11.88
CA PRO A 289 -28.74 30.87 -11.03
C PRO A 289 -30.16 31.36 -10.67
N GLY A 290 -31.18 30.97 -11.47
CA GLY A 290 -32.58 31.31 -11.20
C GLY A 290 -33.21 30.54 -10.03
N LEU A 291 -32.55 29.52 -9.49
CA LEU A 291 -33.00 28.76 -8.32
C LEU A 291 -32.27 29.25 -7.07
N SER A 292 -33.03 29.62 -6.04
CA SER A 292 -32.47 29.99 -4.74
C SER A 292 -32.12 28.74 -3.92
N PRO A 293 -30.92 28.65 -3.32
CA PRO A 293 -30.55 27.58 -2.39
C PRO A 293 -31.51 27.44 -1.21
N THR A 294 -32.27 28.48 -0.87
CA THR A 294 -33.30 28.46 0.18
C THR A 294 -34.37 27.38 -0.01
N LEU A 295 -34.51 26.79 -1.21
CA LEU A 295 -35.37 25.62 -1.45
C LEU A 295 -35.04 24.45 -0.51
N PHE A 296 -33.78 24.29 -0.10
CA PHE A 296 -33.35 23.23 0.80
C PHE A 296 -33.68 23.50 2.27
N LYS A 297 -34.09 24.72 2.65
CA LYS A 297 -34.24 25.12 4.07
C LYS A 297 -35.28 24.29 4.82
N SER A 298 -36.35 23.88 4.16
CA SER A 298 -37.36 22.99 4.75
C SER A 298 -36.82 21.59 5.05
N GLN A 299 -35.93 21.08 4.19
CA GLN A 299 -35.28 19.78 4.39
C GLN A 299 -34.13 19.86 5.39
N LEU A 300 -33.40 20.98 5.42
CA LEU A 300 -32.29 21.24 6.36
C LEU A 300 -32.74 21.04 7.81
N LEU A 301 -33.91 21.57 8.19
CA LEU A 301 -34.49 21.40 9.52
C LEU A 301 -34.69 19.93 9.91
N ARG A 302 -34.99 19.06 8.93
CA ARG A 302 -35.16 17.62 9.15
C ARG A 302 -33.82 16.90 9.21
N LEU A 303 -32.90 17.24 8.30
CA LEU A 303 -31.54 16.66 8.23
C LEU A 303 -30.72 16.99 9.47
N PHE A 304 -30.95 18.17 10.06
CA PHE A 304 -30.42 18.52 11.37
C PHE A 304 -30.88 17.62 12.51
N GLY A 305 -31.86 16.74 12.31
CA GLY A 305 -32.30 15.70 13.25
C GLY A 305 -31.68 14.32 13.02
N THR A 306 -31.07 14.02 11.87
CA THR A 306 -30.77 12.63 11.43
C THR A 306 -29.45 12.07 11.96
N ALA A 307 -29.47 10.89 12.58
CA ALA A 307 -28.25 10.21 13.04
C ALA A 307 -27.53 9.42 11.93
N ASP A 308 -28.10 9.36 10.72
CA ASP A 308 -27.51 8.65 9.58
C ASP A 308 -26.32 9.43 8.99
N VAL A 309 -25.20 8.73 8.80
CA VAL A 309 -23.95 9.31 8.27
C VAL A 309 -24.11 9.79 6.83
N SER A 310 -24.89 9.08 6.01
CA SER A 310 -25.10 9.39 4.59
C SER A 310 -25.82 10.73 4.42
N LEU A 311 -26.82 10.99 5.28
CA LEU A 311 -27.58 12.24 5.30
C LEU A 311 -26.78 13.40 5.91
N MET A 312 -25.94 13.10 6.91
CA MET A 312 -24.99 14.09 7.43
C MET A 312 -24.01 14.52 6.34
N HIS A 313 -23.46 13.59 5.56
CA HIS A 313 -22.57 13.90 4.45
C HIS A 313 -23.25 14.81 3.40
N ALA A 314 -24.52 14.55 3.07
CA ALA A 314 -25.28 15.43 2.19
C ALA A 314 -25.46 16.85 2.78
N THR A 315 -25.62 16.97 4.10
CA THR A 315 -25.71 18.26 4.81
C THR A 315 -24.39 19.03 4.77
N LEU A 316 -23.27 18.33 4.98
CA LEU A 316 -21.93 18.92 4.87
C LEU A 316 -21.61 19.34 3.43
N PHE A 317 -22.01 18.53 2.45
CA PHE A 317 -21.89 18.87 1.04
C PHE A 317 -22.70 20.12 0.65
N MET A 318 -23.93 20.25 1.17
CA MET A 318 -24.72 21.48 1.03
C MET A 318 -24.03 22.69 1.67
N LYS A 319 -23.40 22.49 2.83
CA LYS A 319 -22.62 23.55 3.50
C LYS A 319 -21.44 23.99 2.64
N ASP A 320 -20.67 23.05 2.12
CA ASP A 320 -19.52 23.33 1.25
C ASP A 320 -19.93 24.08 -0.04
N THR A 321 -21.06 23.69 -0.63
CA THR A 321 -21.53 24.27 -1.90
C THR A 321 -22.19 25.65 -1.74
N PHE A 322 -22.98 25.86 -0.69
CA PHE A 322 -23.85 27.04 -0.56
C PHE A 322 -23.54 27.95 0.63
N THR A 323 -22.66 27.56 1.56
CA THR A 323 -22.17 28.36 2.71
C THR A 323 -23.17 29.43 3.20
N ASP A 324 -22.87 30.71 2.99
CA ASP A 324 -23.65 31.87 3.47
C ASP A 324 -25.03 32.03 2.80
N SER A 325 -25.24 31.40 1.64
CA SER A 325 -26.51 31.49 0.90
C SER A 325 -27.60 30.56 1.42
N LEU A 326 -27.22 29.50 2.16
CA LEU A 326 -28.13 28.53 2.75
C LEU A 326 -28.04 28.48 4.28
N PHE A 327 -26.83 28.52 4.84
CA PHE A 327 -26.60 28.39 6.27
C PHE A 327 -26.48 29.76 6.93
N THR A 328 -27.23 29.97 8.00
CA THR A 328 -27.00 31.09 8.92
C THR A 328 -25.95 30.71 9.96
N ALA A 329 -25.32 31.70 10.61
CA ALA A 329 -24.38 31.44 11.71
C ALA A 329 -25.01 30.61 12.86
N GLU A 330 -26.33 30.71 13.07
CA GLU A 330 -27.06 29.88 14.03
C GLU A 330 -27.16 28.42 13.58
N ASP A 331 -27.44 28.18 12.30
CA ASP A 331 -27.50 26.86 11.68
C ASP A 331 -26.13 26.17 11.73
N GLU A 332 -25.05 26.92 11.45
CA GLU A 332 -23.68 26.40 11.54
C GLU A 332 -23.29 26.04 12.97
N ASN A 333 -23.62 26.88 13.95
CA ASN A 333 -23.38 26.59 15.36
C ASN A 333 -24.19 25.36 15.84
N PHE A 334 -25.42 25.21 15.37
CA PHE A 334 -26.24 24.02 15.65
C PHE A 334 -25.60 22.76 15.05
N LEU A 335 -25.15 22.82 13.79
CA LEU A 335 -24.45 21.72 13.12
C LEU A 335 -23.18 21.33 13.88
N LEU A 336 -22.36 22.30 14.28
CA LEU A 336 -21.15 22.06 15.07
C LEU A 336 -21.45 21.40 16.43
N LYS A 337 -22.46 21.90 17.17
CA LYS A 337 -22.91 21.27 18.42
C LYS A 337 -23.30 19.81 18.23
N ARG A 338 -23.96 19.50 17.11
CA ARG A 338 -24.37 18.14 16.75
C ARG A 338 -23.17 17.26 16.42
N LEU A 339 -22.22 17.73 15.61
CA LEU A 339 -21.00 16.99 15.28
C LEU A 339 -20.20 16.66 16.54
N VAL A 340 -20.04 17.63 17.43
CA VAL A 340 -19.35 17.47 18.72
C VAL A 340 -20.07 16.45 19.62
N GLY A 341 -21.40 16.54 19.73
CA GLY A 341 -22.20 15.60 20.53
C GLY A 341 -22.20 14.18 19.97
N THR A 342 -22.25 14.02 18.64
CA THR A 342 -22.21 12.71 17.98
C THR A 342 -20.83 12.07 18.05
N ALA A 343 -19.74 12.83 17.94
CA ALA A 343 -18.37 12.33 18.14
C ALA A 343 -18.11 11.71 19.53
N GLN A 344 -18.96 12.01 20.52
CA GLN A 344 -18.89 11.42 21.87
C GLN A 344 -19.83 10.25 22.10
N HIS A 345 -20.77 10.01 21.19
CA HIS A 345 -21.86 9.08 21.47
C HIS A 345 -21.31 7.66 21.70
N PRO A 346 -21.55 7.04 22.87
CA PRO A 346 -20.86 5.81 23.26
C PRO A 346 -21.21 4.64 22.36
N LEU A 347 -22.44 4.60 21.80
CA LEU A 347 -22.91 3.49 20.96
C LEU A 347 -22.41 3.55 19.50
N LEU A 348 -21.77 4.65 19.08
CA LEU A 348 -21.24 4.75 17.71
C LEU A 348 -19.91 4.01 17.58
N ARG A 349 -19.66 3.50 16.37
CA ARG A 349 -18.42 2.79 16.04
C ARG A 349 -17.25 3.76 15.93
N ILE A 350 -16.03 3.26 16.04
CA ILE A 350 -14.80 4.07 15.95
C ILE A 350 -14.72 4.85 14.61
N PRO A 351 -15.00 4.24 13.43
CA PRO A 351 -14.94 4.97 12.16
C PRO A 351 -15.94 6.13 12.07
N GLU A 352 -17.14 5.95 12.62
CA GLU A 352 -18.18 6.99 12.66
C GLU A 352 -17.74 8.15 13.55
N LYS A 353 -17.17 7.86 14.72
CA LYS A 353 -16.62 8.88 15.63
C LYS A 353 -15.49 9.68 14.97
N LEU A 354 -14.56 8.98 14.29
CA LEU A 354 -13.47 9.61 13.56
C LEU A 354 -13.99 10.50 12.44
N PHE A 355 -14.96 10.01 11.65
CA PHE A 355 -15.61 10.80 10.60
C PHE A 355 -16.18 12.11 11.15
N TYR A 356 -16.93 12.08 12.26
CA TYR A 356 -17.47 13.31 12.85
C TYR A 356 -16.40 14.27 13.35
N MET A 357 -15.25 13.79 13.82
CA MET A 357 -14.14 14.63 14.26
C MET A 357 -13.37 15.23 13.07
N GLU A 358 -13.18 14.47 12.00
CA GLU A 358 -12.62 14.97 10.74
C GLU A 358 -13.53 16.03 10.10
N CYS A 359 -14.86 15.85 10.18
CA CYS A 359 -15.82 16.85 9.73
C CYS A 359 -15.71 18.19 10.49
N ILE A 360 -15.26 18.17 11.75
CA ILE A 360 -15.01 19.39 12.53
C ILE A 360 -13.72 20.07 12.06
N LEU A 361 -12.72 19.29 11.65
CA LEU A 361 -11.40 19.77 11.17
C LEU A 361 -11.39 20.21 9.71
N SER A 362 -12.57 20.32 9.06
CA SER A 362 -12.81 20.86 7.71
C SER A 362 -11.60 20.92 6.76
N GLY A 363 -11.11 19.78 6.25
CA GLY A 363 -10.30 19.60 5.02
C GLY A 363 -8.93 20.31 4.91
N GLU A 364 -8.83 21.55 5.32
CA GLU A 364 -7.64 22.36 5.52
C GLU A 364 -7.37 22.42 7.04
N GLU A 365 -6.11 22.47 7.46
CA GLU A 365 -5.65 22.47 8.85
C GLU A 365 -6.05 23.75 9.64
N SER A 366 -7.25 24.27 9.44
CA SER A 366 -7.80 25.47 10.08
C SER A 366 -9.11 25.13 10.78
N LEU A 367 -9.29 25.68 11.98
CA LEU A 367 -10.53 25.49 12.72
C LEU A 367 -11.64 26.39 12.16
N PRO A 368 -12.89 25.89 12.12
CA PRO A 368 -14.02 26.77 11.86
C PRO A 368 -14.10 27.84 12.97
N VAL A 369 -14.28 29.10 12.57
CA VAL A 369 -14.32 30.29 13.45
C VAL A 369 -15.30 30.16 14.64
N LEU A 370 -16.31 29.32 14.53
CA LEU A 370 -17.33 29.09 15.55
C LEU A 370 -16.98 27.98 16.57
N VAL A 371 -15.85 27.28 16.41
CA VAL A 371 -15.40 26.25 17.37
C VAL A 371 -14.77 26.93 18.59
N THR A 372 -15.58 27.10 19.63
CA THR A 372 -15.13 27.71 20.89
C THR A 372 -14.56 26.66 21.86
N PRO A 373 -13.65 27.03 22.78
CA PRO A 373 -13.16 26.15 23.84
C PRO A 373 -14.27 25.49 24.68
N ARG A 374 -15.39 26.21 24.89
CA ARG A 374 -16.56 25.69 25.61
C ARG A 374 -17.28 24.57 24.88
N LEU A 375 -17.32 24.64 23.55
CA LEU A 375 -17.88 23.58 22.74
C LEU A 375 -16.92 22.39 22.67
N ALA A 376 -15.63 22.66 22.52
CA ALA A 376 -14.60 21.62 22.46
C ALA A 376 -14.41 20.90 23.81
N ALA A 377 -14.78 21.51 24.94
CA ALA A 377 -14.68 20.91 26.27
C ALA A 377 -15.42 19.56 26.42
N PHE A 378 -16.43 19.30 25.59
CA PHE A 378 -17.10 18.00 25.58
C PHE A 378 -16.20 16.89 24.98
N LEU A 379 -15.24 17.25 24.12
CA LEU A 379 -14.31 16.33 23.45
C LEU A 379 -13.03 16.06 24.25
N HIS A 380 -12.96 16.47 25.51
CA HIS A 380 -11.80 16.22 26.35
C HIS A 380 -11.42 14.73 26.39
N PRO A 381 -10.15 14.38 26.05
CA PRO A 381 -9.71 13.00 26.00
C PRO A 381 -9.67 12.39 27.41
N THR A 382 -10.13 11.15 27.50
CA THR A 382 -10.09 10.32 28.70
C THR A 382 -9.23 9.09 28.44
N VAL A 383 -8.64 8.53 29.50
CA VAL A 383 -7.78 7.33 29.40
C VAL A 383 -8.53 6.11 28.85
N PHE A 384 -9.87 6.11 28.93
CA PHE A 384 -10.72 5.02 28.43
C PHE A 384 -11.07 5.13 26.94
N ASN A 385 -10.65 6.20 26.26
CA ASN A 385 -10.87 6.31 24.83
C ASN A 385 -9.94 5.38 24.06
N ASP A 386 -10.40 4.90 22.90
CA ASP A 386 -9.56 4.15 21.98
C ASP A 386 -8.41 5.03 21.44
N SER A 387 -7.34 4.37 21.00
CA SER A 387 -6.10 5.04 20.59
C SER A 387 -6.32 6.05 19.46
N ALA A 388 -7.15 5.74 18.47
CA ALA A 388 -7.41 6.60 17.32
C ALA A 388 -8.26 7.82 17.70
N THR A 389 -9.39 7.62 18.40
CA THR A 389 -10.26 8.75 18.77
C THR A 389 -9.58 9.67 19.77
N MET A 390 -8.77 9.14 20.70
CA MET A 390 -8.03 9.95 21.66
C MET A 390 -7.05 10.89 20.97
N LEU A 391 -6.25 10.39 20.02
CA LEU A 391 -5.28 11.20 19.29
C LEU A 391 -5.95 12.30 18.45
N CYS A 392 -7.06 11.97 17.79
CA CYS A 392 -7.83 12.94 17.00
C CYS A 392 -8.42 14.05 17.89
N ARG A 393 -9.01 13.70 19.05
CA ARG A 393 -9.50 14.66 20.04
C ARG A 393 -8.40 15.56 20.57
N LEU A 394 -7.24 14.98 20.88
CA LEU A 394 -6.09 15.72 21.36
C LEU A 394 -5.63 16.75 20.32
N ASN A 395 -5.50 16.35 19.05
CA ASN A 395 -5.10 17.25 17.98
C ASN A 395 -6.09 18.42 17.81
N LEU A 396 -7.39 18.11 17.76
CA LEU A 396 -8.44 19.12 17.67
C LEU A 396 -8.36 20.11 18.84
N LEU A 397 -8.21 19.62 20.08
CA LEU A 397 -8.12 20.48 21.26
C LEU A 397 -6.83 21.32 21.30
N CYS A 398 -5.71 20.79 20.79
CA CYS A 398 -4.48 21.59 20.67
C CYS A 398 -4.72 22.79 19.76
N LEU A 399 -5.33 22.58 18.59
CA LEU A 399 -5.71 23.67 17.68
C LEU A 399 -6.67 24.66 18.36
N VAL A 400 -7.69 24.18 19.06
CA VAL A 400 -8.71 25.06 19.67
C VAL A 400 -8.11 25.94 20.76
N HIS A 401 -7.17 25.41 21.54
CA HIS A 401 -6.52 26.18 22.59
C HIS A 401 -5.38 27.07 22.08
N LEU A 402 -4.84 26.82 20.88
CA LEU A 402 -3.94 27.76 20.20
C LEU A 402 -4.68 29.03 19.74
N GLU A 403 -5.92 28.90 19.28
CA GLU A 403 -6.73 30.01 18.78
C GLU A 403 -7.58 30.71 19.86
N ALA A 404 -7.55 30.23 21.10
CA ALA A 404 -8.39 30.74 22.19
C ALA A 404 -7.80 31.96 22.91
N ASP A 405 -8.68 32.79 23.50
CA ASP A 405 -8.29 33.88 24.39
C ASP A 405 -7.47 33.36 25.60
N GLU A 406 -6.43 34.12 25.99
CA GLU A 406 -5.39 33.72 26.97
C GLU A 406 -5.93 33.02 28.24
N GLY A 407 -7.04 33.51 28.80
CA GLY A 407 -7.61 32.96 30.05
C GLY A 407 -8.36 31.62 29.93
N GLU A 408 -9.00 31.32 28.78
CA GLU A 408 -9.63 30.02 28.53
C GLU A 408 -8.62 29.02 27.94
N ALA A 409 -7.62 29.52 27.18
CA ALA A 409 -6.51 28.75 26.65
C ALA A 409 -5.69 28.08 27.77
N ASP A 410 -5.27 28.83 28.79
CA ASP A 410 -4.43 28.32 29.89
C ASP A 410 -5.06 27.14 30.65
N LYS A 411 -6.38 27.18 30.86
CA LYS A 411 -7.11 26.11 31.54
C LYS A 411 -7.15 24.83 30.70
N GLY A 412 -7.38 24.98 29.39
CA GLY A 412 -7.40 23.88 28.43
C GLY A 412 -6.02 23.23 28.26
N ILE A 413 -4.99 24.06 28.05
CA ILE A 413 -3.60 23.61 27.95
C ILE A 413 -3.18 22.83 29.20
N ARG A 414 -3.54 23.33 30.40
CA ARG A 414 -3.27 22.61 31.65
C ARG A 414 -3.95 21.24 31.70
N TYR A 415 -5.21 21.15 31.26
CA TYR A 415 -5.91 19.86 31.20
C TYR A 415 -5.24 18.89 30.22
N LEU A 416 -4.86 19.34 29.03
CA LEU A 416 -4.14 18.52 28.04
C LEU A 416 -2.81 18.02 28.60
N PHE A 417 -2.08 18.91 29.28
CA PHE A 417 -0.83 18.56 29.94
C PHE A 417 -1.02 17.52 31.07
N GLU A 418 -2.03 17.70 31.93
CA GLU A 418 -2.38 16.73 32.97
C GLU A 418 -2.77 15.38 32.37
N HIS A 419 -3.49 15.37 31.24
CA HIS A 419 -3.84 14.15 30.50
C HIS A 419 -2.59 13.42 29.99
N ILE A 420 -1.65 14.13 29.36
CA ILE A 420 -0.38 13.55 28.89
C ILE A 420 0.43 12.99 30.07
N MET A 421 0.49 13.72 31.18
CA MET A 421 1.17 13.23 32.39
C MET A 421 0.49 11.97 32.98
N ALA A 422 -0.84 11.88 32.90
CA ALA A 422 -1.56 10.67 33.28
C ALA A 422 -1.22 9.48 32.37
N LEU A 423 -1.13 9.70 31.05
CA LEU A 423 -0.70 8.68 30.09
C LEU A 423 0.73 8.19 30.35
N LEU A 424 1.66 9.11 30.59
CA LEU A 424 3.04 8.78 30.95
C LEU A 424 3.12 7.99 32.27
N LYS A 425 2.26 8.29 33.25
CA LYS A 425 2.15 7.53 34.50
C LYS A 425 1.61 6.11 34.29
N ILE A 426 0.81 5.86 33.26
CA ILE A 426 0.34 4.50 32.92
C ILE A 426 1.48 3.69 32.33
N ILE A 427 2.27 4.28 31.43
CA ILE A 427 3.47 3.63 30.86
C ILE A 427 4.44 3.23 31.97
N ASP A 428 4.59 4.09 32.97
CA ASP A 428 5.47 3.88 34.12
C ASP A 428 5.14 2.62 34.94
N ASN A 429 3.87 2.17 34.90
CA ASN A 429 3.38 0.97 35.59
C ASN A 429 3.23 -0.24 34.63
N ASP A 430 4.15 -0.39 33.66
CA ASP A 430 4.16 -1.46 32.65
C ASP A 430 2.93 -1.46 31.72
N GLY A 431 2.69 -0.33 31.05
CA GLY A 431 1.64 -0.21 30.03
C GLY A 431 1.82 -1.13 28.82
N SER A 432 0.73 -1.48 28.15
CA SER A 432 0.78 -2.28 26.91
C SER A 432 1.52 -1.54 25.79
N ARG A 433 2.06 -2.27 24.82
CA ARG A 433 2.76 -1.68 23.66
C ARG A 433 1.90 -0.65 22.92
N GLU A 434 0.60 -0.88 22.83
CA GLU A 434 -0.34 0.04 22.18
C GLU A 434 -0.45 1.36 22.95
N VAL A 435 -0.58 1.31 24.29
CA VAL A 435 -0.63 2.51 25.13
C VAL A 435 0.67 3.29 25.01
N VAL A 436 1.83 2.63 25.03
CA VAL A 436 3.13 3.29 24.84
C VAL A 436 3.16 4.06 23.52
N VAL A 437 2.86 3.40 22.39
CA VAL A 437 2.87 4.06 21.08
C VAL A 437 1.90 5.23 21.03
N THR A 438 0.70 5.05 21.58
CA THR A 438 -0.34 6.08 21.58
C THR A 438 0.07 7.29 22.44
N SER A 439 0.64 7.07 23.63
CA SER A 439 1.11 8.15 24.50
C SER A 439 2.27 8.94 23.88
N PHE A 440 3.21 8.28 23.20
CA PHE A 440 4.29 8.98 22.50
C PHE A 440 3.78 9.77 21.28
N ARG A 441 2.77 9.26 20.55
CA ARG A 441 2.07 10.02 19.50
C ARG A 441 1.32 11.21 20.06
N ALA A 442 0.63 11.05 21.19
CA ALA A 442 -0.06 12.13 21.88
C ALA A 442 0.92 13.22 22.33
N LEU A 443 2.05 12.81 22.89
CA LEU A 443 3.12 13.72 23.29
C LEU A 443 3.71 14.47 22.10
N PHE A 444 3.92 13.79 20.96
CA PHE A 444 4.37 14.43 19.73
C PHE A 444 3.39 15.52 19.26
N ILE A 445 2.10 15.21 19.18
CA ILE A 445 1.06 16.19 18.78
C ILE A 445 1.08 17.41 19.70
N PHE A 446 1.16 17.19 21.02
CA PHE A 446 1.21 18.29 21.98
C PHE A 446 2.45 19.17 21.81
N LEU A 447 3.63 18.56 21.63
CA LEU A 447 4.88 19.30 21.45
C LEU A 447 4.91 20.06 20.12
N MET A 448 4.31 19.53 19.05
CA MET A 448 4.20 20.23 17.77
C MET A 448 3.50 21.59 17.90
N HIS A 449 2.47 21.66 18.75
CA HIS A 449 1.67 22.88 18.95
C HIS A 449 2.23 23.78 20.05
N PHE A 450 2.80 23.21 21.12
CA PHE A 450 3.09 23.93 22.36
C PHE A 450 4.58 23.98 22.75
N ASN A 451 5.50 23.73 21.81
CA ASN A 451 6.96 23.75 22.08
C ASN A 451 7.45 25.08 22.68
N GLY A 452 6.83 26.22 22.33
CA GLY A 452 7.23 27.54 22.82
C GLY A 452 7.05 27.76 24.33
N MET A 453 6.29 26.91 25.03
CA MET A 453 6.08 27.03 26.47
C MET A 453 7.15 26.29 27.27
N GLU A 454 8.25 26.99 27.59
CA GLU A 454 9.43 26.42 28.25
C GLU A 454 9.09 25.63 29.53
N ASN A 455 8.26 26.20 30.41
CA ASN A 455 7.88 25.58 31.70
C ASN A 455 7.22 24.20 31.56
N LEU A 456 6.39 24.00 30.52
CA LEU A 456 5.72 22.71 30.29
C LEU A 456 6.68 21.74 29.61
N SER A 457 7.47 22.25 28.66
CA SER A 457 8.46 21.47 27.93
C SER A 457 9.54 20.87 28.86
N GLU A 458 10.00 21.62 29.86
CA GLU A 458 11.00 21.16 30.83
C GLU A 458 10.44 20.07 31.74
N LYS A 459 9.21 20.24 32.23
CA LYS A 459 8.54 19.20 33.04
C LYS A 459 8.34 17.89 32.27
N VAL A 460 8.07 17.96 30.97
CA VAL A 460 8.00 16.77 30.11
C VAL A 460 9.36 16.11 30.03
N ILE A 461 10.43 16.88 29.77
CA ILE A 461 11.80 16.34 29.68
C ILE A 461 12.18 15.65 30.98
N ASP A 462 11.98 16.31 32.13
CA ASP A 462 12.26 15.74 33.45
C ASP A 462 11.52 14.42 33.67
N LYS A 463 10.23 14.37 33.29
CA LYS A 463 9.43 13.15 33.43
C LYS A 463 9.90 12.03 32.50
N LEU A 464 10.26 12.33 31.25
CA LEU A 464 10.78 11.35 30.29
C LEU A 464 12.14 10.79 30.74
N CYS A 465 13.01 11.65 31.27
CA CYS A 465 14.31 11.29 31.82
C CYS A 465 14.16 10.36 33.04
N ASP A 466 13.27 10.70 33.98
CA ASP A 466 12.89 9.85 35.12
C ASP A 466 12.35 8.49 34.65
N MET A 467 11.42 8.46 33.70
CA MET A 467 10.90 7.21 33.15
C MET A 467 11.96 6.36 32.45
N TYR A 468 12.88 6.99 31.71
CA TYR A 468 13.96 6.29 31.04
C TYR A 468 14.90 5.59 32.02
N SER A 469 15.21 6.24 33.15
CA SER A 469 16.04 5.65 34.22
C SER A 469 15.46 4.37 34.79
N ARG A 470 14.12 4.27 34.83
CA ARG A 470 13.38 3.11 35.34
C ARG A 470 13.09 2.07 34.26
N HIS A 471 12.91 2.51 33.02
CA HIS A 471 12.50 1.69 31.87
C HIS A 471 13.38 1.94 30.62
N SER A 472 14.57 1.34 30.58
CA SER A 472 15.55 1.46 29.47
C SER A 472 15.01 1.07 28.08
N ARG A 473 13.98 0.21 28.04
CA ARG A 473 13.33 -0.28 26.81
C ARG A 473 12.62 0.83 26.03
N LEU A 474 12.34 1.98 26.64
CA LEU A 474 11.70 3.12 25.98
C LEU A 474 12.65 3.90 25.04
N ALA A 475 13.94 3.56 25.00
CA ALA A 475 14.94 4.19 24.14
C ALA A 475 14.49 4.42 22.68
N PRO A 476 13.90 3.44 21.95
CA PRO A 476 13.48 3.67 20.57
C PRO A 476 12.40 4.73 20.42
N ASN A 477 11.46 4.80 21.36
CA ASN A 477 10.36 5.75 21.32
C ASN A 477 10.86 7.17 21.62
N LEU A 478 11.81 7.32 22.54
CA LEU A 478 12.46 8.59 22.85
C LEU A 478 13.31 9.10 21.68
N ILE A 479 14.11 8.22 21.07
CA ILE A 479 14.89 8.55 19.87
C ILE A 479 13.94 8.93 18.71
N GLY A 480 12.88 8.15 18.50
CA GLY A 480 11.88 8.44 17.48
C GLY A 480 11.19 9.79 17.70
N LEU A 481 10.82 10.12 18.94
CA LEU A 481 10.23 11.40 19.29
C LEU A 481 11.18 12.56 19.02
N ALA A 482 12.45 12.46 19.44
CA ALA A 482 13.45 13.48 19.17
C ALA A 482 13.67 13.72 17.67
N ASN A 483 13.77 12.64 16.88
CA ASN A 483 13.93 12.72 15.42
C ASN A 483 12.75 13.41 14.75
N ARG A 484 11.52 12.98 15.07
CA ARG A 484 10.32 13.53 14.45
C ARG A 484 10.13 15.01 14.78
N ILE A 485 10.44 15.42 16.00
CA ILE A 485 10.34 16.84 16.39
C ILE A 485 11.38 17.67 15.63
N GLN A 486 12.61 17.16 15.45
CA GLN A 486 13.66 17.84 14.69
C GLN A 486 13.39 17.89 13.18
N GLU A 487 12.66 16.92 12.61
CA GLU A 487 12.22 16.94 11.21
C GLU A 487 11.15 18.01 10.94
N HIS A 488 10.30 18.30 11.93
CA HIS A 488 9.11 19.14 11.75
C HIS A 488 9.20 20.54 12.35
N LEU A 489 10.17 20.83 13.24
CA LEU A 489 10.37 22.15 13.82
C LEU A 489 11.67 22.79 13.30
N ASP A 490 11.59 24.07 12.90
CA ASP A 490 12.73 24.84 12.38
C ASP A 490 13.85 25.04 13.43
N ASP A 491 13.53 24.99 14.73
CA ASP A 491 14.49 25.09 15.83
C ASP A 491 14.45 23.86 16.77
N PRO A 492 15.49 23.01 16.78
CA PRO A 492 15.50 21.75 17.51
C PRO A 492 15.85 21.87 19.01
N VAL A 493 15.74 23.05 19.64
CA VAL A 493 16.12 23.28 21.07
C VAL A 493 15.59 22.19 22.00
N TRP A 494 14.32 21.81 21.84
CA TRP A 494 13.69 20.80 22.71
C TRP A 494 14.33 19.41 22.57
N SER A 495 14.58 18.98 21.32
CA SER A 495 15.20 17.69 21.04
C SER A 495 16.63 17.61 21.61
N VAL A 496 17.39 18.71 21.51
CA VAL A 496 18.73 18.84 22.08
C VAL A 496 18.67 18.81 23.61
N LYS A 497 17.75 19.56 24.24
CA LYS A 497 17.54 19.53 25.71
C LYS A 497 17.18 18.13 26.21
N LEU A 498 16.31 17.40 25.51
CA LEU A 498 15.97 16.01 25.84
C LEU A 498 17.21 15.10 25.74
N LEU A 499 17.98 15.17 24.65
CA LEU A 499 19.17 14.34 24.44
C LEU A 499 20.26 14.62 25.50
N ILE A 500 20.44 15.88 25.91
CA ILE A 500 21.32 16.26 27.03
C ILE A 500 20.80 15.64 28.34
N GLY A 501 19.49 15.72 28.60
CA GLY A 501 18.87 15.09 29.77
C GLY A 501 19.10 13.59 29.82
N LEU A 502 18.88 12.90 28.69
CA LEU A 502 19.13 11.45 28.57
C LEU A 502 20.61 11.10 28.75
N GLN A 503 21.54 11.88 28.19
CA GLN A 503 22.97 11.69 28.39
C GLN A 503 23.33 11.77 29.88
N LYS A 504 22.82 12.78 30.60
CA LYS A 504 23.03 12.93 32.05
C LYS A 504 22.45 11.75 32.84
N CYS A 505 21.24 11.30 32.51
CA CYS A 505 20.65 10.13 33.17
C CYS A 505 21.53 8.89 33.03
N ILE A 506 22.06 8.61 31.84
CA ILE A 506 22.93 7.44 31.63
C ILE A 506 24.22 7.54 32.46
N MET A 507 24.77 8.75 32.63
CA MET A 507 25.97 8.96 33.45
C MET A 507 25.75 8.75 34.94
N GLU A 508 24.61 9.20 35.45
CA GLU A 508 24.28 9.16 36.88
C GLU A 508 23.79 7.76 37.33
N MET A 509 23.60 6.83 36.39
CA MET A 509 23.13 5.47 36.70
C MET A 509 24.17 4.64 37.46
N PRO A 510 23.75 3.91 38.52
CA PRO A 510 24.65 3.03 39.26
C PRO A 510 25.10 1.82 38.41
N PRO A 511 26.36 1.34 38.57
CA PRO A 511 26.93 0.28 37.74
C PRO A 511 26.18 -1.06 37.82
N LEU A 512 25.43 -1.30 38.90
CA LEU A 512 24.59 -2.50 39.09
C LEU A 512 23.39 -2.56 38.14
N GLN A 513 22.94 -1.44 37.57
CA GLN A 513 21.81 -1.38 36.62
C GLN A 513 22.23 -1.50 35.14
N LEU A 514 23.54 -1.41 34.87
CA LEU A 514 24.16 -1.58 33.55
C LEU A 514 24.29 -3.06 33.18
N THR A 515 23.15 -3.76 33.10
CA THR A 515 23.11 -5.11 32.52
C THR A 515 23.40 -5.07 31.03
N ILE A 516 23.95 -6.15 30.46
CA ILE A 516 24.28 -6.25 29.01
C ILE A 516 23.08 -5.90 28.12
N HIS A 517 21.87 -6.29 28.51
CA HIS A 517 20.65 -6.00 27.75
C HIS A 517 20.27 -4.50 27.82
N ASN A 518 20.39 -3.86 28.99
CA ASN A 518 20.13 -2.43 29.15
C ASN A 518 21.19 -1.58 28.44
N LEU A 519 22.45 -2.02 28.46
CA LEU A 519 23.56 -1.36 27.80
C LEU A 519 23.30 -1.18 26.29
N SER A 520 22.70 -2.18 25.64
CA SER A 520 22.34 -2.08 24.22
C SER A 520 21.40 -0.89 23.92
N TRP A 521 20.48 -0.57 24.84
CA TRP A 521 19.57 0.57 24.71
C TRP A 521 20.25 1.90 25.02
N HIS A 522 21.10 1.94 26.05
CA HIS A 522 21.91 3.11 26.37
C HIS A 522 22.86 3.47 25.21
N LEU A 523 23.53 2.48 24.60
CA LEU A 523 24.40 2.70 23.45
C LEU A 523 23.64 3.22 22.22
N LYS A 524 22.39 2.78 21.99
CA LYS A 524 21.53 3.33 20.93
C LYS A 524 21.18 4.80 21.16
N VAL A 525 20.90 5.19 22.41
CA VAL A 525 20.66 6.59 22.77
C VAL A 525 21.93 7.41 22.60
N LEU A 526 23.07 6.95 23.13
CA LEU A 526 24.36 7.63 23.00
C LEU A 526 24.80 7.77 21.54
N LYS A 527 24.52 6.76 20.70
CA LYS A 527 24.77 6.84 19.25
C LYS A 527 24.03 8.03 18.65
N ARG A 528 22.78 8.25 19.05
CA ARG A 528 21.96 9.37 18.59
C ARG A 528 22.44 10.71 19.16
N VAL A 529 22.80 10.75 20.43
CA VAL A 529 23.41 11.93 21.09
C VAL A 529 24.70 12.35 20.38
N ALA A 530 25.52 11.39 19.94
CA ALA A 530 26.76 11.62 19.21
C ALA A 530 26.57 12.19 17.80
N GLN A 531 25.34 12.30 17.28
CA GLN A 531 25.05 12.96 16.00
C GLN A 531 24.79 14.46 16.15
N GLU A 532 24.44 14.92 17.37
CA GLU A 532 24.09 16.33 17.60
C GLU A 532 25.32 17.17 17.93
N GLY A 533 25.71 18.03 16.98
CA GLY A 533 26.87 18.91 17.10
C GLY A 533 26.87 19.86 18.32
N GLN A 534 25.69 20.16 18.87
CA GLN A 534 25.53 21.07 20.01
C GLN A 534 25.84 20.41 21.37
N ILE A 535 25.96 19.08 21.44
CA ILE A 535 26.12 18.33 22.69
C ILE A 535 27.60 18.01 22.92
N THR A 536 28.07 18.18 24.16
CA THR A 536 29.45 17.83 24.53
C THR A 536 29.61 16.32 24.71
N GLN A 537 30.58 15.74 23.99
CA GLN A 537 30.72 14.28 23.89
C GLN A 537 31.76 13.68 24.85
N ARG A 538 32.52 14.50 25.57
CA ARG A 538 33.53 14.05 26.54
C ARG A 538 32.96 13.07 27.57
N ASN A 539 31.76 13.36 28.02
CA ASN A 539 30.99 12.56 28.95
C ASN A 539 30.61 11.18 28.40
N THR A 540 30.21 11.13 27.11
CA THR A 540 29.90 9.89 26.39
C THR A 540 31.12 8.97 26.35
N ILE A 541 32.29 9.53 26.06
CA ILE A 541 33.54 8.75 25.96
C ILE A 541 33.98 8.23 27.31
N TYR A 542 33.93 9.07 28.35
CA TYR A 542 34.30 8.64 29.69
C TYR A 542 33.43 7.48 30.17
N LEU A 543 32.12 7.53 29.88
CA LEU A 543 31.21 6.43 30.18
C LEU A 543 31.58 5.15 29.41
N LEU A 544 31.84 5.25 28.10
CA LEU A 544 32.24 4.08 27.28
C LEU A 544 33.54 3.45 27.80
N LEU A 545 34.53 4.27 28.13
CA LEU A 545 35.79 3.81 28.69
C LEU A 545 35.60 3.16 30.07
N ASN A 546 34.79 3.79 30.94
CA ASN A 546 34.46 3.26 32.27
C ASN A 546 33.75 1.89 32.17
N VAL A 547 32.81 1.75 31.24
CA VAL A 547 32.11 0.48 30.98
C VAL A 547 33.07 -0.58 30.45
N LEU A 548 33.98 -0.25 29.53
CA LEU A 548 34.93 -1.22 28.98
C LEU A 548 36.04 -1.64 29.97
N ILE A 549 36.41 -0.77 30.91
CA ILE A 549 37.41 -1.09 31.95
C ILE A 549 36.81 -1.89 33.10
N ASN A 550 35.64 -1.47 33.59
CA ASN A 550 35.06 -2.04 34.81
C ASN A 550 34.10 -3.21 34.57
N SER A 551 33.96 -3.68 33.33
CA SER A 551 33.13 -4.83 33.01
C SER A 551 33.87 -5.89 32.19
N ASN A 552 33.42 -7.13 32.29
CA ASN A 552 33.96 -8.26 31.52
C ASN A 552 33.52 -8.25 30.05
N LEU A 553 33.09 -7.11 29.48
CA LEU A 553 32.62 -7.03 28.09
C LEU A 553 33.74 -7.31 27.09
N CYS A 554 34.96 -6.86 27.39
CA CYS A 554 36.14 -7.10 26.57
C CYS A 554 36.52 -8.59 26.53
N GLU A 555 36.44 -9.29 27.66
CA GLU A 555 36.72 -10.73 27.81
C GLU A 555 35.60 -11.64 27.28
N ARG A 556 34.35 -11.15 27.28
CA ARG A 556 33.21 -11.91 26.75
C ARG A 556 33.09 -11.85 25.23
N GLY A 557 33.79 -10.92 24.58
CA GLY A 557 33.83 -10.79 23.12
C GLY A 557 32.46 -10.64 22.45
N ASN A 558 31.50 -9.95 23.07
CA ASN A 558 30.15 -9.83 22.50
C ASN A 558 30.14 -8.89 21.29
N TRP A 559 30.27 -9.46 20.10
CA TRP A 559 30.29 -8.77 18.81
C TRP A 559 29.18 -7.72 18.62
N GLN A 560 27.95 -7.96 19.11
CA GLN A 560 26.84 -7.00 18.97
C GLN A 560 27.05 -5.73 19.80
N VAL A 561 27.56 -5.87 21.03
CA VAL A 561 27.85 -4.72 21.91
C VAL A 561 29.08 -3.98 21.40
N GLY A 562 30.11 -4.70 20.95
CA GLY A 562 31.31 -4.11 20.33
C GLY A 562 30.95 -3.23 19.13
N ASN A 563 30.11 -3.73 18.22
CA ASN A 563 29.62 -2.94 17.09
C ASN A 563 28.77 -1.74 17.51
N ALA A 564 27.97 -1.85 18.56
CA ALA A 564 27.21 -0.72 19.09
C ALA A 564 28.14 0.38 19.64
N VAL A 565 29.23 0.02 20.32
CA VAL A 565 30.25 0.97 20.80
C VAL A 565 31.00 1.61 19.62
N LEU A 566 31.41 0.83 18.63
CA LEU A 566 32.05 1.35 17.42
C LEU A 566 31.13 2.29 16.64
N ALA A 567 29.83 2.00 16.57
CA ALA A 567 28.86 2.88 15.93
C ALA A 567 28.71 4.23 16.64
N VAL A 568 28.87 4.29 17.97
CA VAL A 568 28.97 5.56 18.70
C VAL A 568 30.26 6.27 18.33
N CYS A 569 31.40 5.55 18.36
CA CYS A 569 32.71 6.12 18.00
C CYS A 569 32.73 6.69 16.58
N ARG A 570 32.09 6.03 15.61
CA ARG A 570 31.94 6.51 14.24
C ARG A 570 31.23 7.85 14.16
N ASN A 571 30.11 8.02 14.87
CA ASN A 571 29.40 9.30 14.93
C ASN A 571 30.24 10.38 15.63
N LEU A 572 31.05 10.00 16.63
CA LEU A 572 32.01 10.91 17.28
C LEU A 572 33.15 11.35 16.33
N LEU A 573 33.57 10.50 15.40
CA LEU A 573 34.55 10.86 14.36
C LEU A 573 33.97 11.85 13.33
N GLU A 574 32.66 11.81 13.10
CA GLU A 574 31.95 12.76 12.22
C GLU A 574 31.60 14.07 12.96
N HIS A 575 31.75 14.13 14.28
CA HIS A 575 31.25 15.23 15.12
C HIS A 575 32.06 16.53 14.92
N PRO A 576 31.41 17.71 14.87
CA PRO A 576 32.09 19.00 14.66
C PRO A 576 33.03 19.41 15.81
N SER A 577 32.88 18.82 17.01
CA SER A 577 33.76 19.09 18.16
C SER A 577 34.85 18.04 18.38
N ILE A 578 35.22 17.28 17.33
CA ILE A 578 36.26 16.25 17.42
C ILE A 578 37.57 16.77 18.03
N ASP A 579 37.96 18.01 17.74
CA ASP A 579 39.20 18.63 18.23
C ASP A 579 39.24 18.71 19.76
N GLN A 580 38.09 18.85 20.41
CA GLN A 580 37.98 18.95 21.86
C GLN A 580 38.02 17.58 22.56
N VAL A 581 37.81 16.51 21.81
CA VAL A 581 37.60 15.15 22.32
C VAL A 581 38.60 14.16 21.70
N PHE A 582 39.54 14.67 20.90
CA PHE A 582 40.49 13.89 20.10
C PHE A 582 41.28 12.89 20.95
N ILE A 583 41.84 13.35 22.07
CA ILE A 583 42.69 12.53 22.94
C ILE A 583 41.85 11.43 23.57
N GLU A 584 40.72 11.80 24.17
CA GLU A 584 39.85 10.84 24.85
C GLU A 584 39.28 9.78 23.89
N LEU A 585 38.95 10.16 22.65
CA LEU A 585 38.49 9.21 21.61
C LEU A 585 39.62 8.30 21.12
N ALA A 586 40.83 8.83 20.96
CA ALA A 586 42.00 8.05 20.59
C ALA A 586 42.32 7.00 21.66
N ASP A 587 42.28 7.37 22.94
CA ASP A 587 42.49 6.46 24.07
C ASP A 587 41.44 5.34 24.10
N LEU A 588 40.17 5.68 23.88
CA LEU A 588 39.07 4.70 23.80
C LEU A 588 39.28 3.68 22.67
N LEU A 589 39.56 4.15 21.45
CA LEU A 589 39.78 3.30 20.28
C LEU A 589 41.03 2.43 20.45
N GLN A 590 42.10 2.98 21.01
CA GLN A 590 43.31 2.23 21.33
C GLN A 590 43.03 1.15 22.37
N TYR A 591 42.29 1.46 23.43
CA TYR A 591 41.92 0.47 24.46
C TYR A 591 41.13 -0.70 23.86
N ILE A 592 40.12 -0.43 23.01
CA ILE A 592 39.33 -1.46 22.32
C ILE A 592 40.24 -2.32 21.43
N SER A 593 41.17 -1.71 20.69
CA SER A 593 42.06 -2.42 19.78
C SER A 593 43.03 -3.42 20.44
N VAL A 594 43.32 -3.23 21.72
CA VAL A 594 44.25 -4.05 22.50
C VAL A 594 43.49 -5.10 23.31
N HIS A 595 42.41 -4.70 23.98
CA HIS A 595 41.79 -5.51 25.04
C HIS A 595 40.53 -6.28 24.64
N TYR A 596 39.88 -5.96 23.51
CA TYR A 596 38.63 -6.62 23.13
C TYR A 596 38.86 -7.99 22.47
N ASP A 597 38.26 -9.10 22.91
CA ASP A 597 38.65 -10.43 22.40
C ASP A 597 38.30 -10.68 20.92
N ASP A 598 37.19 -10.11 20.43
CA ASP A 598 36.75 -10.25 19.03
C ASP A 598 37.71 -9.55 18.05
N THR A 599 38.18 -10.29 17.03
CA THR A 599 39.17 -9.80 16.05
C THR A 599 38.61 -8.73 15.12
N ASP A 600 37.32 -8.84 14.76
CA ASP A 600 36.65 -7.90 13.87
C ASP A 600 36.52 -6.52 14.53
N ILE A 601 36.09 -6.51 15.79
CA ILE A 601 35.98 -5.29 16.60
C ILE A 601 37.37 -4.64 16.82
N LYS A 602 38.41 -5.44 17.08
CA LYS A 602 39.79 -4.96 17.24
C LYS A 602 40.28 -4.25 15.98
N ASP A 603 40.11 -4.87 14.81
CA ASP A 603 40.62 -4.32 13.56
C ASP A 603 39.85 -3.07 13.13
N HIS A 604 38.54 -3.01 13.34
CA HIS A 604 37.74 -1.79 13.13
C HIS A 604 38.17 -0.65 14.07
N ALA A 605 38.42 -0.95 15.35
CA ALA A 605 38.92 0.05 16.29
C ALA A 605 40.30 0.60 15.90
N ARG A 606 41.23 -0.27 15.44
CA ARG A 606 42.54 0.16 14.90
C ARG A 606 42.39 1.02 13.67
N PHE A 607 41.47 0.66 12.80
CA PHE A 607 41.21 1.40 11.59
C PHE A 607 40.67 2.80 11.90
N TYR A 608 39.66 2.93 12.77
CA TYR A 608 39.17 4.22 13.26
C TYR A 608 40.24 5.05 13.96
N TYR A 609 41.09 4.42 14.78
CA TYR A 609 42.23 5.10 15.42
C TYR A 609 43.22 5.64 14.37
N THR A 610 43.48 4.87 13.32
CA THR A 610 44.36 5.26 12.21
C THR A 610 43.75 6.41 11.40
N LEU A 611 42.44 6.40 11.17
CA LEU A 611 41.74 7.52 10.53
C LEU A 611 41.86 8.79 11.37
N LEU A 612 41.52 8.71 12.65
CA LEU A 612 41.56 9.83 13.58
C LEU A 612 42.94 10.49 13.63
N THR A 613 44.01 9.69 13.68
CA THR A 613 45.39 10.19 13.82
C THR A 613 46.01 10.73 12.53
N ASN A 614 45.55 10.28 11.35
CA ASN A 614 46.23 10.57 10.08
C ASN A 614 45.44 11.48 9.11
N LEU A 615 44.17 11.78 9.38
CA LEU A 615 43.33 12.57 8.48
C LEU A 615 42.83 13.85 9.17
N SER A 616 42.69 14.93 8.39
CA SER A 616 42.01 16.15 8.84
C SER A 616 40.50 15.92 8.92
N TRP A 617 39.80 16.66 9.78
CA TRP A 617 38.35 16.52 9.96
C TRP A 617 37.56 16.62 8.64
N GLU A 618 37.90 17.56 7.74
CA GLU A 618 37.25 17.68 6.43
C GLU A 618 37.37 16.39 5.57
N LYS A 619 38.53 15.72 5.65
CA LYS A 619 38.78 14.46 4.94
C LYS A 619 38.13 13.29 5.66
N LEU A 620 38.07 13.31 6.99
CA LEU A 620 37.35 12.32 7.80
C LEU A 620 35.86 12.35 7.49
N ALA A 621 35.24 13.53 7.54
CA ALA A 621 33.85 13.72 7.18
C ALA A 621 33.59 13.26 5.74
N GLY A 622 34.44 13.64 4.78
CA GLY A 622 34.31 13.19 3.38
C GLY A 622 34.48 11.67 3.16
N VAL A 623 35.32 11.00 3.95
CA VAL A 623 35.53 9.53 3.87
C VAL A 623 34.40 8.76 4.57
N LEU A 624 33.80 9.34 5.61
CA LEU A 624 32.77 8.70 6.43
C LEU A 624 31.33 9.01 5.96
N VAL A 625 31.10 10.12 5.25
CA VAL A 625 29.78 10.48 4.68
C VAL A 625 29.44 9.54 3.52
N LYS A 626 28.41 8.70 3.70
CA LYS A 626 27.72 8.03 2.59
C LYS A 626 27.01 9.10 1.75
N GLY A 627 27.33 9.20 0.46
CA GLY A 627 26.65 10.10 -0.47
C GLY A 627 25.16 9.78 -0.55
N LEU A 628 24.32 10.75 -0.18
CA LEU A 628 22.87 10.74 -0.43
C LEU A 628 22.51 11.27 -1.83
N ASP A 629 23.49 11.71 -2.63
CA ASP A 629 23.25 12.21 -3.99
C ASP A 629 23.72 11.21 -5.05
N GLY A 630 22.78 10.79 -5.90
CA GLY A 630 22.99 10.04 -7.14
C GLY A 630 23.71 10.85 -8.23
N GLY A 631 24.80 11.53 -7.88
CA GLY A 631 25.67 12.24 -8.80
C GLY A 631 26.86 11.37 -9.20
N ARG A 632 26.99 11.05 -10.49
CA ARG A 632 28.17 10.40 -11.09
C ARG A 632 29.45 11.17 -10.82
N ALA A 633 30.12 10.90 -9.69
CA ALA A 633 31.53 11.20 -9.48
C ALA A 633 32.25 9.88 -9.24
N LYS A 634 33.28 9.62 -10.06
CA LYS A 634 34.05 8.38 -10.13
C LYS A 634 34.32 7.78 -8.74
N GLU A 635 33.60 6.71 -8.40
CA GLU A 635 33.95 5.76 -7.35
C GLU A 635 35.28 5.09 -7.71
N ARG A 636 36.39 5.74 -7.37
CA ARG A 636 37.71 5.12 -7.36
C ARG A 636 37.89 4.44 -6.01
N SER A 637 37.55 3.15 -5.96
CA SER A 637 38.43 2.09 -5.47
C SER A 637 39.24 2.34 -4.18
N HIS A 638 38.63 2.95 -3.15
CA HIS A 638 39.21 2.97 -1.79
C HIS A 638 38.16 2.71 -0.69
N SER A 639 36.88 2.61 -1.04
CA SER A 639 35.77 2.19 -0.16
C SER A 639 35.75 0.69 0.14
N ALA A 640 36.65 -0.12 -0.44
CA ALA A 640 36.67 -1.58 -0.23
C ALA A 640 37.13 -2.00 1.18
N ILE A 641 37.81 -1.13 1.94
CA ILE A 641 38.22 -1.38 3.33
C ILE A 641 37.17 -0.84 4.33
N MET A 642 36.30 0.06 3.86
CA MET A 642 35.28 0.77 4.65
C MET A 642 33.85 0.32 4.32
N ALA A 643 33.68 -0.77 3.56
CA ALA A 643 32.36 -1.30 3.21
C ALA A 643 31.74 -2.03 4.42
N GLU A 644 31.56 -1.31 5.53
CA GLU A 644 30.78 -1.73 6.69
C GLU A 644 29.40 -2.14 6.18
N ASN A 645 29.15 -3.44 6.28
CA ASN A 645 27.94 -4.15 5.94
C ASN A 645 27.48 -4.14 4.48
N GLU A 646 27.91 -3.27 3.56
CA GLU A 646 27.50 -3.43 2.15
C GLU A 646 28.41 -4.34 1.35
N GLY A 647 29.70 -4.47 1.66
CA GLY A 647 30.57 -5.46 1.01
C GLY A 647 30.18 -6.88 1.40
N ILE A 648 30.02 -7.12 2.71
CA ILE A 648 29.60 -8.42 3.25
C ILE A 648 28.10 -8.65 3.02
N ALA A 649 27.21 -7.65 3.17
CA ALA A 649 25.80 -7.87 2.79
C ALA A 649 25.60 -7.94 1.28
N SER A 650 26.44 -7.32 0.44
CA SER A 650 26.40 -7.56 -1.01
C SER A 650 26.83 -8.99 -1.37
N ASN A 651 27.70 -9.59 -0.55
CA ASN A 651 28.06 -11.01 -0.64
C ASN A 651 27.00 -11.94 -0.01
N LEU A 652 26.09 -11.41 0.81
CA LEU A 652 24.92 -12.14 1.33
C LEU A 652 23.66 -11.87 0.50
N THR A 653 23.74 -11.08 -0.57
CA THR A 653 22.63 -10.83 -1.49
C THR A 653 22.78 -11.63 -2.77
N VAL A 654 21.69 -12.28 -3.18
CA VAL A 654 21.61 -12.97 -4.47
C VAL A 654 21.31 -11.92 -5.53
N ASN A 655 22.18 -11.80 -6.53
CA ASN A 655 22.06 -10.80 -7.61
C ASN A 655 21.62 -11.49 -8.90
N LEU A 656 20.37 -11.30 -9.28
CA LEU A 656 19.81 -11.84 -10.52
C LEU A 656 19.87 -10.79 -11.63
N ARG A 657 20.33 -11.18 -12.82
CA ARG A 657 20.50 -10.29 -13.97
C ARG A 657 19.51 -10.67 -15.06
N TYR A 658 18.63 -9.74 -15.40
CA TYR A 658 17.60 -9.92 -16.42
C TYR A 658 17.75 -8.87 -17.52
N ASN A 659 17.36 -9.22 -18.74
CA ASN A 659 17.24 -8.26 -19.83
C ASN A 659 15.77 -7.94 -20.03
N LEU A 660 15.41 -6.65 -19.96
CA LEU A 660 14.05 -6.21 -20.21
C LEU A 660 13.84 -6.03 -21.71
N THR A 661 13.01 -6.89 -22.30
CA THR A 661 12.75 -6.94 -23.76
C THR A 661 11.26 -6.85 -24.06
N HIS A 662 10.91 -6.32 -25.24
CA HIS A 662 9.55 -6.40 -25.76
C HIS A 662 9.14 -7.85 -26.01
N ALA A 663 7.85 -8.15 -25.82
CA ALA A 663 7.27 -9.40 -26.30
C ALA A 663 7.33 -9.48 -27.84
N LYS A 664 7.24 -10.69 -28.40
CA LYS A 664 7.38 -10.92 -29.85
C LYS A 664 6.29 -10.22 -30.67
N ASP A 665 5.07 -10.12 -30.11
CA ASP A 665 3.93 -9.44 -30.72
C ASP A 665 3.55 -8.23 -29.86
N THR A 666 3.90 -7.02 -30.30
CA THR A 666 3.49 -5.79 -29.62
C THR A 666 3.05 -4.75 -30.62
N ASP A 667 1.99 -4.01 -30.26
CA ASP A 667 1.50 -2.84 -30.99
C ASP A 667 2.62 -1.79 -31.15
N PRO A 668 2.76 -1.15 -32.33
CA PRO A 668 3.74 -0.09 -32.57
C PRO A 668 3.66 1.07 -31.57
N LEU A 669 2.53 1.28 -30.91
CA LEU A 669 2.38 2.27 -29.84
C LEU A 669 3.35 2.04 -28.66
N PHE A 670 3.78 0.79 -28.44
CA PHE A 670 4.71 0.41 -27.38
C PHE A 670 6.16 0.23 -27.85
N ASP A 671 6.50 0.63 -29.08
CA ASP A 671 7.89 0.55 -29.57
C ASP A 671 8.85 1.43 -28.77
N LYS A 672 8.33 2.50 -28.14
CA LYS A 672 9.07 3.42 -27.30
C LYS A 672 8.38 3.62 -25.95
N VAL A 673 8.96 3.00 -24.93
CA VAL A 673 8.48 3.08 -23.55
C VAL A 673 9.45 3.87 -22.70
N PHE A 674 8.91 4.73 -21.82
CA PHE A 674 9.65 5.64 -20.95
C PHE A 674 9.24 5.43 -19.47
N THR A 675 10.13 5.86 -18.57
CA THR A 675 9.90 5.92 -17.11
C THR A 675 9.27 4.64 -16.54
N ILE A 676 9.85 3.49 -16.85
CA ILE A 676 9.35 2.19 -16.43
C ILE A 676 9.72 2.02 -14.95
N CYS A 677 8.72 1.81 -14.10
CA CYS A 677 8.87 1.40 -12.72
C CYS A 677 8.51 -0.08 -12.61
N LEU A 678 9.48 -0.93 -12.27
CA LEU A 678 9.26 -2.34 -11.98
C LEU A 678 9.04 -2.51 -10.48
N HIS A 679 7.86 -2.95 -10.11
CA HIS A 679 7.48 -3.29 -8.75
C HIS A 679 7.56 -4.81 -8.55
N PHE A 680 8.07 -5.21 -7.38
CA PHE A 680 8.32 -6.61 -7.04
C PHE A 680 7.59 -6.98 -5.74
N GLU A 681 6.76 -8.01 -5.80
CA GLU A 681 6.06 -8.55 -4.64
C GLU A 681 6.47 -10.01 -4.41
N LEU A 682 6.85 -10.33 -3.17
CA LEU A 682 7.24 -11.68 -2.76
C LEU A 682 6.01 -12.44 -2.26
N LYS A 683 5.81 -13.68 -2.73
CA LYS A 683 4.73 -14.56 -2.24
C LYS A 683 5.00 -15.14 -0.85
N ASP A 684 6.26 -15.10 -0.40
CA ASP A 684 6.71 -15.68 0.87
C ASP A 684 7.52 -14.68 1.71
N SER A 685 7.85 -15.08 2.94
CA SER A 685 8.65 -14.30 3.89
C SER A 685 10.12 -14.74 3.93
N ASN A 686 10.59 -15.51 2.94
CA ASN A 686 11.95 -16.04 2.90
C ASN A 686 12.98 -14.95 2.59
N TYR A 687 12.57 -13.86 1.95
CA TYR A 687 13.42 -12.74 1.53
C TYR A 687 12.89 -11.40 2.06
N ALA A 688 13.79 -10.42 2.20
CA ALA A 688 13.40 -9.04 2.45
C ALA A 688 12.72 -8.43 1.22
N LYS A 689 11.81 -7.46 1.45
CA LYS A 689 11.14 -6.72 0.38
C LYS A 689 12.15 -6.15 -0.62
N VAL A 690 11.86 -6.35 -1.90
CA VAL A 690 12.66 -5.85 -3.02
C VAL A 690 12.17 -4.44 -3.35
N ASN A 691 13.09 -3.49 -3.45
CA ASN A 691 12.75 -2.12 -3.83
C ASN A 691 12.41 -2.03 -5.32
N ASP A 692 11.56 -1.08 -5.67
CA ASP A 692 11.20 -0.80 -7.06
C ASP A 692 12.43 -0.42 -7.88
N ILE A 693 12.47 -0.92 -9.12
CA ILE A 693 13.57 -0.65 -10.05
C ILE A 693 13.06 0.25 -11.18
N HIS A 694 13.67 1.41 -11.31
CA HIS A 694 13.34 2.36 -12.37
C HIS A 694 14.25 2.18 -13.59
N VAL A 695 13.65 1.90 -14.74
CA VAL A 695 14.30 1.83 -16.04
C VAL A 695 13.86 3.05 -16.87
N PRO A 696 14.79 3.93 -17.29
CA PRO A 696 14.43 5.21 -17.89
C PRO A 696 13.75 5.08 -19.25
N CYS A 697 14.16 4.11 -20.08
CA CYS A 697 13.51 3.82 -21.35
C CYS A 697 13.84 2.42 -21.86
N VAL A 698 12.91 1.84 -22.63
CA VAL A 698 13.10 0.61 -23.41
C VAL A 698 12.59 0.88 -24.81
N PHE A 699 13.46 0.76 -25.82
CA PHE A 699 13.13 0.98 -27.23
C PHE A 699 13.46 -0.27 -28.03
N ARG A 700 12.60 -0.60 -29.00
CA ARG A 700 12.77 -1.81 -29.82
C ARG A 700 14.05 -1.78 -30.66
N ASP A 701 14.47 -0.59 -31.11
CA ASP A 701 15.68 -0.39 -31.92
C ASP A 701 16.98 -0.29 -31.11
N ARG A 702 16.93 -0.43 -29.78
CA ARG A 702 18.11 -0.32 -28.89
C ARG A 702 18.40 -1.63 -28.18
N LYS A 703 19.64 -1.78 -27.73
CA LYS A 703 20.04 -2.90 -26.87
C LYS A 703 19.13 -2.90 -25.62
N PRO A 704 18.55 -4.06 -25.24
CA PRO A 704 17.68 -4.13 -24.08
C PRO A 704 18.46 -3.74 -22.81
N PRO A 705 17.85 -2.95 -21.90
CA PRO A 705 18.49 -2.60 -20.65
C PRO A 705 18.61 -3.82 -19.74
N GLU A 706 19.76 -3.93 -19.08
CA GLU A 706 20.04 -4.95 -18.07
C GLU A 706 19.49 -4.47 -16.71
N VAL A 707 18.62 -5.28 -16.11
CA VAL A 707 17.99 -5.06 -14.81
C VAL A 707 18.65 -6.01 -13.80
N LYS A 708 19.11 -5.45 -12.68
CA LYS A 708 19.76 -6.21 -11.60
C LYS A 708 18.85 -6.24 -10.38
N VAL A 709 18.28 -7.40 -10.09
CA VAL A 709 17.43 -7.62 -8.92
C VAL A 709 18.31 -8.12 -7.78
N LYS A 710 18.31 -7.39 -6.66
CA LYS A 710 19.07 -7.76 -5.45
C LYS A 710 18.13 -8.37 -4.42
N LEU A 711 18.34 -9.64 -4.09
CA LEU A 711 17.55 -10.35 -3.09
C LEU A 711 18.34 -10.51 -1.80
N LYS A 712 17.72 -10.19 -0.66
CA LYS A 712 18.32 -10.38 0.68
C LYS A 712 17.57 -11.49 1.42
N PRO A 713 18.10 -12.73 1.44
CA PRO A 713 17.44 -13.86 2.09
C PRO A 713 17.48 -13.75 3.62
N PHE A 714 16.35 -14.06 4.25
CA PHE A 714 16.26 -14.48 5.65
C PHE A 714 16.34 -16.00 5.78
N GLN A 715 15.91 -16.73 4.75
CA GLN A 715 15.98 -18.20 4.67
C GLN A 715 16.52 -18.65 3.30
N PRO A 716 17.34 -19.72 3.24
CA PRO A 716 18.00 -20.20 2.02
C PRO A 716 17.09 -21.07 1.13
N TYR A 717 15.84 -20.65 0.90
CA TYR A 717 14.86 -21.41 0.12
C TYR A 717 14.56 -20.75 -1.23
N PRO A 718 14.26 -21.53 -2.29
CA PRO A 718 13.75 -21.00 -3.56
C PRO A 718 12.49 -20.14 -3.36
N THR A 719 12.25 -19.15 -4.23
CA THR A 719 11.10 -18.24 -4.12
C THR A 719 10.54 -17.85 -5.50
N THR A 720 9.39 -17.18 -5.53
CA THR A 720 8.79 -16.61 -6.73
C THR A 720 8.42 -15.15 -6.50
N LEU A 721 8.88 -14.29 -7.40
CA LEU A 721 8.65 -12.85 -7.40
C LEU A 721 7.53 -12.52 -8.40
N CYS A 722 6.43 -11.94 -7.92
CA CYS A 722 5.45 -11.28 -8.78
C CYS A 722 6.03 -9.95 -9.25
N VAL A 723 6.03 -9.71 -10.56
CA VAL A 723 6.58 -8.47 -11.12
C VAL A 723 5.49 -7.70 -11.85
N SER A 724 5.34 -6.42 -11.52
CA SER A 724 4.47 -5.51 -12.25
C SER A 724 5.24 -4.30 -12.74
N ALA A 725 4.81 -3.71 -13.84
CA ALA A 725 5.47 -2.60 -14.50
C ALA A 725 4.49 -1.45 -14.70
N VAL A 726 4.86 -0.25 -14.27
CA VAL A 726 4.16 0.99 -14.61
C VAL A 726 5.05 1.79 -15.54
N PHE A 727 4.56 2.22 -16.69
CA PHE A 727 5.39 2.91 -17.68
C PHE A 727 4.60 3.93 -18.48
N THR A 728 5.30 4.86 -19.14
CA THR A 728 4.68 5.87 -20.01
C THR A 728 5.03 5.63 -21.47
N THR A 729 4.06 5.88 -22.34
CA THR A 729 4.22 5.80 -23.80
C THR A 729 4.41 7.20 -24.39
N GLN A 730 4.83 7.28 -25.66
CA GLN A 730 5.17 8.55 -26.32
C GLN A 730 4.00 9.55 -26.39
N ASP A 731 2.76 9.08 -26.33
CA ASP A 731 1.54 9.89 -26.26
C ASP A 731 1.27 10.48 -24.86
N GLY A 732 2.14 10.23 -23.87
CA GLY A 732 2.06 10.77 -22.52
C GLY A 732 1.11 10.01 -21.59
N ARG A 733 0.55 8.88 -22.03
CA ARG A 733 -0.31 8.02 -21.18
C ARG A 733 0.54 7.11 -20.30
N SER A 734 0.07 6.88 -19.07
CA SER A 734 0.66 5.91 -18.14
C SER A 734 -0.11 4.59 -18.23
N TRP A 735 0.63 3.49 -18.34
CA TRP A 735 0.12 2.14 -18.47
C TRP A 735 0.65 1.28 -17.32
N HIS A 736 -0.14 0.29 -16.92
CA HIS A 736 0.23 -0.72 -15.94
C HIS A 736 0.14 -2.10 -16.59
N SER A 737 1.14 -2.95 -16.35
CA SER A 737 1.21 -4.30 -16.92
C SER A 737 1.83 -5.26 -15.93
N GLN A 738 1.24 -6.45 -15.80
CA GLN A 738 1.84 -7.55 -15.05
C GLN A 738 2.84 -8.30 -15.94
N LEU A 739 4.06 -8.48 -15.45
CA LEU A 739 5.09 -9.29 -16.10
C LEU A 739 5.02 -10.75 -15.62
N PRO A 740 5.59 -11.71 -16.36
CA PRO A 740 5.69 -13.09 -15.91
C PRO A 740 6.40 -13.19 -14.55
N ASP A 741 5.87 -14.02 -13.66
CA ASP A 741 6.46 -14.28 -12.36
C ASP A 741 7.91 -14.79 -12.52
N VAL A 742 8.82 -14.21 -11.77
CA VAL A 742 10.24 -14.59 -11.80
C VAL A 742 10.49 -15.63 -10.71
N SER A 743 10.64 -16.89 -11.11
CA SER A 743 11.00 -17.98 -10.20
C SER A 743 12.51 -17.99 -9.96
N VAL A 744 12.91 -17.88 -8.69
CA VAL A 744 14.29 -18.04 -8.25
C VAL A 744 14.50 -19.49 -7.87
N SER A 745 15.21 -20.22 -8.72
CA SER A 745 15.50 -21.64 -8.56
C SER A 745 16.60 -21.89 -7.52
N PHE A 746 16.67 -23.12 -7.00
CA PHE A 746 17.66 -23.49 -5.99
C PHE A 746 19.14 -23.29 -6.42
N PRO A 747 19.54 -23.51 -7.69
CA PRO A 747 20.93 -23.25 -8.10
C PRO A 747 21.29 -21.77 -8.18
N GLU A 748 20.31 -20.89 -8.39
CA GLU A 748 20.55 -19.44 -8.54
C GLU A 748 20.87 -18.76 -7.21
N ILE A 749 20.62 -19.43 -6.08
CA ILE A 749 20.99 -18.95 -4.75
C ILE A 749 22.39 -19.41 -4.30
N PHE A 750 23.08 -20.23 -5.11
CA PHE A 750 24.41 -20.74 -4.77
C PHE A 750 25.46 -19.66 -4.92
N LEU A 751 26.12 -19.31 -3.82
CA LEU A 751 27.27 -18.44 -3.83
C LEU A 751 28.56 -19.23 -3.55
N PRO A 752 29.68 -18.83 -4.16
CA PRO A 752 30.98 -19.35 -3.74
C PRO A 752 31.26 -18.92 -2.30
N LEU A 753 32.09 -19.69 -1.60
CA LEU A 753 32.51 -19.34 -0.25
C LEU A 753 33.10 -17.92 -0.24
N PRO A 754 32.59 -16.99 0.61
CA PRO A 754 33.02 -15.60 0.63
C PRO A 754 34.41 -15.48 1.28
N LEU A 755 35.43 -15.91 0.55
CA LEU A 755 36.83 -15.80 0.94
C LEU A 755 37.51 -14.62 0.24
N PRO A 756 38.54 -14.03 0.87
CA PRO A 756 39.38 -13.04 0.21
C PRO A 756 39.94 -13.55 -1.13
N PRO A 757 40.06 -12.69 -2.16
CA PRO A 757 40.45 -13.10 -3.52
C PRO A 757 41.85 -13.74 -3.64
N ASN A 758 42.68 -13.68 -2.59
CA ASN A 758 44.05 -14.24 -2.56
C ASN A 758 44.22 -15.45 -1.63
N THR A 759 43.14 -16.11 -1.19
CA THR A 759 43.24 -17.27 -0.29
C THR A 759 43.84 -18.50 -0.99
N SER A 760 44.88 -19.09 -0.38
CA SER A 760 45.54 -20.31 -0.89
C SER A 760 44.59 -21.50 -0.93
N CYS A 761 44.82 -22.44 -1.86
CA CYS A 761 43.99 -23.65 -1.97
C CYS A 761 44.01 -24.50 -0.69
N GLU A 762 45.17 -24.60 -0.02
CA GLU A 762 45.31 -25.28 1.28
C GLU A 762 44.39 -24.70 2.36
N CYS A 763 44.24 -23.38 2.40
CA CYS A 763 43.35 -22.72 3.36
C CYS A 763 41.87 -22.99 3.05
N LYS A 764 41.49 -23.01 1.76
CA LYS A 764 40.13 -23.38 1.35
C LYS A 764 39.78 -24.81 1.74
N GLU A 765 40.73 -25.74 1.56
CA GLU A 765 40.57 -27.13 1.96
C GLU A 765 40.46 -27.30 3.48
N GLN A 766 41.27 -26.59 4.27
CA GLN A 766 41.16 -26.61 5.73
C GLN A 766 39.81 -26.10 6.22
N VAL A 767 39.29 -25.02 5.61
CA VAL A 767 37.95 -24.49 5.94
C VAL A 767 36.87 -25.52 5.61
N PHE A 768 36.95 -26.13 4.43
CA PHE A 768 36.02 -27.19 4.03
C PHE A 768 36.01 -28.36 5.02
N ASP A 769 37.19 -28.87 5.39
CA ASP A 769 37.30 -30.03 6.27
C ASP A 769 36.79 -29.72 7.69
N ARG A 770 37.03 -28.50 8.20
CA ARG A 770 36.47 -28.06 9.49
C ARG A 770 34.95 -27.96 9.47
N ILE A 771 34.36 -27.37 8.44
CA ILE A 771 32.89 -27.28 8.33
C ILE A 771 32.29 -28.68 8.19
N TRP A 772 32.96 -29.57 7.43
CA TRP A 772 32.55 -30.96 7.29
C TRP A 772 32.56 -31.71 8.62
N GLU A 773 33.62 -31.58 9.43
CA GLU A 773 33.72 -32.19 10.77
C GLU A 773 32.58 -31.73 11.69
N VAL A 774 32.28 -30.43 11.67
CA VAL A 774 31.20 -29.85 12.47
C VAL A 774 29.84 -30.39 12.04
N ALA A 775 29.52 -30.34 10.75
CA ALA A 775 28.26 -30.88 10.23
C ALA A 775 28.13 -32.41 10.47
N ALA A 776 29.24 -33.14 10.43
CA ALA A 776 29.27 -34.57 10.70
C ALA A 776 29.07 -34.91 12.19
N SER A 777 29.41 -33.99 13.09
CA SER A 777 29.28 -34.17 14.53
C SER A 777 27.84 -34.04 15.04
N GLY A 778 26.89 -33.61 14.20
CA GLY A 778 25.50 -33.37 14.59
C GLY A 778 25.26 -32.06 15.34
N ASN A 779 26.25 -31.15 15.37
CA ASN A 779 26.16 -29.83 15.99
C ASN A 779 26.29 -28.73 14.92
N PRO A 780 25.33 -27.79 14.79
CA PRO A 780 24.10 -27.61 15.57
C PRO A 780 23.03 -28.69 15.28
N ASP A 781 21.96 -28.75 16.10
CA ASP A 781 20.84 -29.73 16.01
C ASP A 781 20.20 -29.86 14.61
N LYS A 782 20.42 -28.88 13.72
CA LYS A 782 19.91 -28.87 12.35
C LYS A 782 20.86 -29.49 11.32
N SER A 783 22.07 -29.88 11.70
CA SER A 783 23.04 -30.47 10.79
C SER A 783 22.66 -31.90 10.38
N ALA A 784 23.02 -32.29 9.14
CA ALA A 784 22.76 -33.62 8.63
C ALA A 784 23.80 -34.05 7.59
N ILE A 785 24.03 -35.36 7.53
CA ILE A 785 24.78 -36.02 6.45
C ILE A 785 23.79 -36.84 5.63
N SER A 786 23.92 -36.79 4.31
CA SER A 786 23.16 -37.62 3.38
C SER A 786 24.11 -38.26 2.36
N LEU A 787 23.63 -39.32 1.71
CA LEU A 787 24.32 -40.00 0.62
C LEU A 787 23.44 -40.03 -0.62
N PHE A 788 23.96 -39.54 -1.73
CA PHE A 788 23.32 -39.61 -3.04
C PHE A 788 24.22 -40.41 -3.99
N CYS A 789 23.64 -41.39 -4.69
CA CYS A 789 24.37 -42.24 -5.62
C CYS A 789 23.64 -42.29 -6.96
N PHE A 790 24.39 -42.20 -8.06
CA PHE A 790 23.86 -42.35 -9.41
C PHE A 790 24.82 -43.18 -10.27
N LYS A 791 24.28 -43.81 -11.32
CA LYS A 791 25.07 -44.62 -12.25
C LYS A 791 25.85 -43.70 -13.20
N THR A 792 27.05 -44.12 -13.55
CA THR A 792 27.87 -43.42 -14.54
C THR A 792 27.25 -43.60 -15.92
N GLY A 793 26.80 -42.51 -16.55
CA GLY A 793 26.35 -42.50 -17.94
C GLY A 793 27.53 -42.33 -18.91
N ASP A 794 27.22 -42.08 -20.20
CA ASP A 794 28.23 -41.81 -21.24
C ASP A 794 29.00 -40.48 -21.04
N GLU A 795 28.47 -39.56 -20.23
CA GLU A 795 29.16 -38.31 -19.87
C GLU A 795 30.22 -38.54 -18.78
N SER A 796 31.42 -37.99 -18.98
CA SER A 796 32.50 -38.12 -18.01
C SER A 796 32.18 -37.29 -16.75
N LEU A 797 32.48 -37.83 -15.56
CA LEU A 797 32.33 -37.11 -14.29
C LEU A 797 33.03 -35.73 -14.29
N ALA A 798 34.12 -35.60 -15.05
CA ALA A 798 34.83 -34.35 -15.24
C ALA A 798 34.00 -33.29 -15.99
N ASP A 799 33.18 -33.70 -16.96
CA ASP A 799 32.29 -32.79 -17.70
C ASP A 799 31.14 -32.28 -16.83
N LEU A 800 30.56 -33.16 -16.00
CA LEU A 800 29.54 -32.80 -15.03
C LEU A 800 30.06 -31.79 -13.99
N ILE A 801 31.27 -32.00 -13.48
CA ILE A 801 31.93 -31.06 -12.55
C ILE A 801 32.20 -29.72 -13.23
N LYS A 802 32.69 -29.74 -14.46
CA LYS A 802 32.99 -28.53 -15.22
C LYS A 802 31.74 -27.72 -15.54
N ALA A 803 30.62 -28.40 -15.82
CA ALA A 803 29.35 -27.75 -16.15
C ALA A 803 28.65 -27.15 -14.92
N HIS A 804 28.59 -27.87 -13.80
CA HIS A 804 27.71 -27.51 -12.67
C HIS A 804 28.44 -27.09 -11.38
N PHE A 805 29.71 -27.48 -11.19
CA PHE A 805 30.40 -27.30 -9.91
C PHE A 805 31.70 -26.47 -9.99
N GLN A 806 32.16 -26.11 -11.18
CA GLN A 806 33.44 -25.42 -11.40
C GLN A 806 33.61 -24.13 -10.59
N GLY A 807 32.54 -23.35 -10.42
CA GLY A 807 32.55 -22.10 -9.65
C GLY A 807 32.63 -22.28 -8.13
N TYR A 808 32.45 -23.51 -7.65
CA TYR A 808 32.27 -23.87 -6.23
C TYR A 808 33.28 -24.92 -5.76
N LEU A 809 34.25 -25.27 -6.62
CA LEU A 809 35.26 -26.30 -6.35
C LEU A 809 36.32 -25.79 -5.38
N ILE A 810 36.67 -26.62 -4.39
CA ILE A 810 37.68 -26.33 -3.37
C ILE A 810 39.03 -26.98 -3.69
N THR A 811 39.03 -28.19 -4.25
CA THR A 811 40.23 -28.97 -4.60
C THR A 811 40.87 -28.49 -5.90
N ASP A 812 42.21 -28.50 -5.97
CA ASP A 812 42.97 -28.25 -7.20
C ASP A 812 42.80 -29.42 -8.20
N GLN A 813 42.78 -29.14 -9.51
CA GLN A 813 42.43 -30.07 -10.60
C GLN A 813 43.38 -31.29 -10.75
N GLN A 814 44.38 -31.44 -9.87
CA GLN A 814 45.40 -32.48 -9.94
C GLN A 814 44.99 -33.80 -9.25
N SER A 815 44.01 -33.79 -8.32
CA SER A 815 43.52 -35.00 -7.65
C SER A 815 42.30 -35.60 -8.35
N LYS A 816 42.52 -36.54 -9.26
CA LYS A 816 41.45 -37.18 -10.07
C LYS A 816 40.51 -38.14 -9.30
N ILE A 817 40.59 -38.21 -7.96
CA ILE A 817 39.95 -39.26 -7.16
C ILE A 817 38.81 -38.72 -6.26
N LEU A 818 38.92 -37.47 -5.80
CA LEU A 818 37.97 -36.86 -4.87
C LEU A 818 37.79 -35.38 -5.20
N TRP A 819 36.55 -34.97 -5.46
CA TRP A 819 36.20 -33.56 -5.65
C TRP A 819 35.44 -33.02 -4.45
N LYS A 820 35.91 -31.90 -3.89
CA LYS A 820 35.25 -31.18 -2.79
C LYS A 820 34.56 -29.93 -3.35
N VAL A 821 33.24 -29.84 -3.16
CA VAL A 821 32.42 -28.70 -3.62
C VAL A 821 31.69 -28.09 -2.43
N LEU A 822 31.68 -26.77 -2.32
CA LEU A 822 31.00 -26.06 -1.24
C LEU A 822 30.09 -24.97 -1.79
N PHE A 823 28.80 -25.08 -1.47
CA PHE A 823 27.80 -24.05 -1.70
C PHE A 823 27.59 -23.23 -0.44
N PHE A 824 27.79 -21.92 -0.55
CA PHE A 824 27.36 -20.98 0.47
C PHE A 824 25.95 -20.48 0.14
N LEU A 825 25.02 -20.67 1.07
CA LEU A 825 23.62 -20.30 0.97
C LEU A 825 23.31 -19.23 2.03
N PRO A 826 23.14 -17.95 1.64
CA PRO A 826 22.88 -16.90 2.61
C PRO A 826 21.51 -17.13 3.31
N PRO A 827 21.35 -16.73 4.59
CA PRO A 827 22.26 -15.86 5.34
C PRO A 827 23.46 -16.58 5.98
N MET A 828 23.37 -17.85 6.38
CA MET A 828 24.44 -18.57 7.11
C MET A 828 24.38 -20.10 6.94
N CYS A 829 23.93 -20.62 5.79
CA CYS A 829 23.83 -22.07 5.56
C CYS A 829 24.87 -22.57 4.54
N HIS A 830 25.29 -23.83 4.70
CA HIS A 830 26.35 -24.43 3.89
C HIS A 830 25.93 -25.82 3.41
N VAL A 831 26.18 -26.12 2.14
CA VAL A 831 26.04 -27.47 1.58
C VAL A 831 27.40 -27.89 1.04
N LEU A 832 27.94 -28.98 1.57
CA LEU A 832 29.23 -29.54 1.23
C LEU A 832 29.04 -30.86 0.51
N LEU A 833 29.75 -31.07 -0.59
CA LEU A 833 29.74 -32.30 -1.35
C LEU A 833 31.15 -32.89 -1.42
N LYS A 834 31.26 -34.18 -1.13
CA LYS A 834 32.41 -35.01 -1.44
C LYS A 834 31.99 -35.99 -2.54
N ILE A 835 32.52 -35.80 -3.73
CA ILE A 835 32.18 -36.61 -4.91
C ILE A 835 33.33 -37.58 -5.16
N THR A 836 33.03 -38.87 -5.18
CA THR A 836 34.00 -39.95 -5.45
C THR A 836 33.46 -40.90 -6.51
N GLN A 837 34.33 -41.33 -7.42
CA GLN A 837 34.00 -42.36 -8.40
C GLN A 837 34.29 -43.74 -7.82
N ALA A 838 33.25 -44.58 -7.67
CA ALA A 838 33.39 -46.01 -7.36
C ALA A 838 33.28 -46.85 -8.67
N GLU A 839 33.53 -48.16 -8.60
CA GLU A 839 33.65 -49.03 -9.77
C GLU A 839 32.45 -48.96 -10.74
N ASP A 840 31.22 -48.94 -10.20
CA ASP A 840 29.97 -48.96 -11.00
C ASP A 840 29.01 -47.78 -10.71
N ALA A 841 29.41 -46.83 -9.84
CA ALA A 841 28.55 -45.72 -9.42
C ALA A 841 29.35 -44.50 -8.95
N ILE A 842 28.77 -43.31 -9.08
CA ILE A 842 29.29 -42.08 -8.51
C ILE A 842 28.60 -41.86 -7.16
N GLN A 843 29.42 -41.69 -6.13
CA GLN A 843 28.97 -41.45 -4.76
C GLN A 843 29.16 -39.97 -4.41
N VAL A 844 28.08 -39.32 -4.01
CA VAL A 844 28.05 -37.94 -3.52
C VAL A 844 27.68 -37.97 -2.05
N SER A 845 28.67 -37.80 -1.17
CA SER A 845 28.41 -37.56 0.24
C SER A 845 28.09 -36.08 0.45
N ILE A 846 26.97 -35.81 1.12
CA ILE A 846 26.43 -34.47 1.32
C ILE A 846 26.49 -34.17 2.82
N ALA A 847 27.03 -33.03 3.21
CA ALA A 847 26.93 -32.51 4.58
C ALA A 847 26.32 -31.11 4.55
N THR A 848 25.38 -30.84 5.45
CA THR A 848 24.71 -29.54 5.57
C THR A 848 24.52 -29.17 7.04
N ASP A 849 24.52 -27.88 7.35
CA ASP A 849 24.17 -27.34 8.66
C ASP A 849 22.64 -27.15 8.83
N ASN A 850 21.85 -27.36 7.77
CA ASN A 850 20.40 -27.34 7.79
C ASN A 850 19.80 -28.53 6.99
N TRP A 851 19.22 -29.50 7.69
CA TRP A 851 18.63 -30.71 7.12
C TRP A 851 17.41 -30.42 6.23
N GLU A 852 16.71 -29.31 6.44
CA GLU A 852 15.54 -28.89 5.63
C GLU A 852 15.94 -28.62 4.17
N LEU A 853 17.24 -28.43 3.88
CA LEU A 853 17.77 -28.26 2.52
C LEU A 853 17.93 -29.58 1.75
N LEU A 854 17.99 -30.73 2.42
CA LEU A 854 18.28 -32.02 1.78
C LEU A 854 17.31 -32.39 0.66
N PRO A 855 15.98 -32.17 0.76
CA PRO A 855 15.06 -32.41 -0.36
C PRO A 855 15.40 -31.58 -1.60
N PHE A 856 15.76 -30.31 -1.42
CA PHE A 856 16.13 -29.42 -2.53
C PHE A 856 17.46 -29.82 -3.16
N VAL A 857 18.44 -30.20 -2.33
CA VAL A 857 19.73 -30.72 -2.81
C VAL A 857 19.54 -32.03 -3.58
N ASN A 858 18.70 -32.94 -3.09
CA ASN A 858 18.38 -34.19 -3.79
C ASN A 858 17.70 -33.93 -5.14
N SER A 859 16.67 -33.07 -5.19
CA SER A 859 16.00 -32.72 -6.46
C SER A 859 16.96 -32.05 -7.44
N TYR A 860 17.87 -31.20 -6.96
CA TYR A 860 18.90 -30.60 -7.81
C TYR A 860 19.86 -31.64 -8.38
N LEU A 861 20.39 -32.54 -7.53
CA LEU A 861 21.28 -33.61 -7.95
C LEU A 861 20.61 -34.58 -8.92
N GLN A 862 19.33 -34.92 -8.72
CA GLN A 862 18.54 -35.72 -9.65
C GLN A 862 18.42 -35.02 -11.01
N ASN A 863 17.99 -33.75 -11.04
CA ASN A 863 17.82 -33.01 -12.29
C ASN A 863 19.11 -32.93 -13.14
N ILE A 864 20.28 -32.77 -12.52
CA ILE A 864 21.55 -32.72 -13.25
C ILE A 864 22.10 -34.11 -13.61
N THR A 865 21.56 -35.19 -13.02
CA THR A 865 22.02 -36.58 -13.24
C THR A 865 21.03 -37.44 -14.03
N ASP A 866 19.77 -37.01 -14.19
CA ASP A 866 18.74 -37.71 -14.97
C ASP A 866 19.07 -37.77 -16.47
N HIS A 867 19.86 -36.82 -16.98
CA HIS A 867 20.41 -36.89 -18.34
C HIS A 867 21.49 -37.99 -18.50
N CYS A 868 22.10 -38.47 -17.42
CA CYS A 868 23.03 -39.60 -17.44
C CYS A 868 22.33 -40.97 -17.41
N SER A 869 21.01 -41.04 -17.13
CA SER A 869 20.27 -42.30 -16.95
C SER A 869 19.37 -42.70 -18.12
N THR A 870 19.30 -41.89 -19.19
CA THR A 870 18.38 -42.09 -20.32
C THR A 870 19.00 -42.85 -21.50
N THR A 871 19.35 -44.13 -21.30
CA THR A 871 19.31 -45.16 -22.35
C THR A 871 19.06 -46.55 -21.75
N VAL A 872 17.80 -46.90 -21.50
CA VAL A 872 17.33 -48.29 -21.59
C VAL A 872 15.92 -48.28 -22.20
N THR A 873 15.86 -48.25 -23.52
CA THR A 873 14.77 -48.85 -24.31
C THR A 873 15.44 -49.73 -25.35
N ASP A 874 15.44 -51.03 -25.10
CA ASP A 874 15.31 -52.13 -26.07
C ASP A 874 15.67 -53.47 -25.37
N ASP A 875 14.64 -54.08 -24.77
CA ASP A 875 14.19 -55.47 -25.01
C ASP A 875 12.97 -55.81 -24.13
#